data_AF-A0A396QDQ1-F1
#
_entry.id   AF-A0A396QDQ1-F1
#
_cell.length_a   1.000
_cell.length_b   1.000
_cell.length_c   1.000
_cell.angle_alpha   90.00
_cell.angle_beta   90.00
_cell.angle_gamma   90.00
#
_symmetry.space_group_name_H-M   'P 1'
#
loop_
_entity.id
_entity.type
_entity.pdbx_description
1 polymer ?
#
loop_
_entity_poly.entity_id
_entity_poly.type
_entity_poly.pdbx_seq_one_letter_code
_entity_poly.pdbx_strand_id
1 'polypeptide(L)'
;MVQVVVNVLENKEYEMNAKRKNNIELDRFMLALPVCLMHIGSSTMLGVRGFSYGGYAVECFLVLSGFFLARMLEKETNGSIFNTALNITKSRFKTLAPYYYLCFATTFLYKCIYYYRAGIFTQVEWSQFLNNALIELLCLNGLFYRTMHVNGPGWYISALLFGGFIVISIYLIIKRMLRDKSQKCYIYSSLILFFIYMYVLKVANVNIERIIRTLVSLWMGMAAWNIYKKFSEHIASVHSCVLDILEIILIIMLVSCFFSTNLLWDRKYITLIFALFLVLQYCGNSNLDKIFSLEIFGYMGKLSLPIYLGQMLVICKYAFNPGYDITAEGYLSYILILFSVILWSILIECFLNILKNKKNIVEVMKKLDNRYLLFFSIVLFITSFSNDRVFFVFQDMSKLNWMVYISSKIILLILEVTIPQYFFIKIRKKIDYSWLKSWVILFGVYTACLLLVWPGIWNNDEFLILGTIQHWDIQFHQSLLTNLFYILSIMIYPSCGTIIWIQVLICSFIGAYSFNILKKKNKYIAYALYIALLMPPTIYYILYPLRVTLYSFLMLYLFAFSVELISETREITLAQIVKLGIMIALISFWRIESRFFIIVLTLLWGIWLLVKHKKTLFIWLLASVFLPFGLLSHVNNAFVDKKTSQIATLNSFVTGISILLTNDELRSFRDMKEVISSIDKIMSIRMLIEHSSATDLYAVYGYIAPYDFTDDEYRECLKSVAELIICNPIEYSEAKYELFAHSVAAPKYDFWISPAKSITDSEKIAVSYGVSPSILKIYRPFNEKLRSVVSYFLTGMYVLPDSGVMAYSYMWNLWVPILFLIFGCIILSMLKNWYMLMLNISIITDFLIVYMTAPSVNSMYFYPFYLVGVFWFSYILILILKKKNRK
;
A
#
# COMPACT_ATOMS: atom_id res chain seq x y z
N MET A 1 -18.89 -26.49 4.60
CA MET A 1 -19.74 -27.67 4.88
C MET A 1 -19.96 -28.54 3.63
N VAL A 2 -20.37 -27.97 2.48
CA VAL A 2 -20.59 -28.73 1.23
C VAL A 2 -19.29 -29.15 0.50
N GLN A 3 -18.21 -28.37 0.58
CA GLN A 3 -16.94 -28.70 -0.10
C GLN A 3 -16.30 -30.05 0.34
N VAL A 4 -16.51 -30.46 1.59
CA VAL A 4 -16.01 -31.73 2.13
C VAL A 4 -16.98 -32.88 1.83
N VAL A 5 -18.28 -32.58 1.71
CA VAL A 5 -19.32 -33.57 1.36
C VAL A 5 -19.29 -33.91 -0.14
N VAL A 6 -18.87 -32.97 -1.00
CA VAL A 6 -18.74 -33.19 -2.44
C VAL A 6 -17.47 -33.98 -2.78
N ASN A 7 -16.33 -33.69 -2.16
CA ASN A 7 -15.05 -34.30 -2.55
C ASN A 7 -14.86 -35.77 -2.12
N VAL A 8 -15.80 -36.35 -1.35
CA VAL A 8 -15.67 -37.72 -0.80
C VAL A 8 -16.65 -38.70 -1.47
N LEU A 9 -17.58 -38.23 -2.31
CA LEU A 9 -18.68 -39.05 -2.81
C LEU A 9 -18.98 -38.72 -4.27
N GLU A 10 -18.22 -39.30 -5.22
CA GLU A 10 -18.54 -39.19 -6.64
C GLU A 10 -18.45 -40.54 -7.36
N ASN A 11 -19.61 -41.06 -7.75
CA ASN A 11 -19.89 -41.42 -9.15
C ASN A 11 -21.41 -41.65 -9.38
N LYS A 12 -21.94 -41.02 -10.44
CA LYS A 12 -23.30 -41.05 -11.04
C LYS A 12 -24.40 -40.03 -10.65
N GLU A 13 -24.23 -39.17 -9.64
CA GLU A 13 -25.32 -38.27 -9.14
C GLU A 13 -25.09 -36.77 -9.46
N TYR A 14 -24.60 -36.43 -10.66
CA TYR A 14 -23.93 -35.12 -10.88
C TYR A 14 -24.87 -33.94 -11.23
N GLU A 15 -25.91 -34.11 -12.05
CA GLU A 15 -26.77 -32.98 -12.49
C GLU A 15 -27.84 -32.59 -11.46
N MET A 16 -28.43 -33.57 -10.76
CA MET A 16 -29.47 -33.33 -9.75
C MET A 16 -28.88 -32.70 -8.46
N ASN A 17 -27.58 -32.89 -8.19
CA ASN A 17 -26.87 -32.28 -7.06
C ASN A 17 -26.44 -30.83 -7.29
N ALA A 18 -26.26 -30.38 -8.54
CA ALA A 18 -25.80 -29.02 -8.85
C ALA A 18 -26.87 -27.96 -8.53
N LYS A 19 -28.13 -28.21 -8.90
CA LYS A 19 -29.26 -27.30 -8.59
C LYS A 19 -29.47 -27.14 -7.09
N ARG A 20 -29.49 -28.26 -6.36
CA ARG A 20 -29.65 -28.30 -4.89
C ARG A 20 -28.47 -27.67 -4.15
N LYS A 21 -27.28 -27.66 -4.74
CA LYS A 21 -26.10 -26.99 -4.19
C LYS A 21 -26.23 -25.46 -4.23
N ASN A 22 -26.78 -24.89 -5.30
CA ASN A 22 -26.91 -23.44 -5.44
C ASN A 22 -27.95 -22.85 -4.48
N ASN A 23 -29.06 -23.54 -4.20
CA ASN A 23 -30.04 -23.12 -3.18
C ASN A 23 -29.39 -22.94 -1.80
N ILE A 24 -28.53 -23.89 -1.40
CA ILE A 24 -27.83 -23.86 -0.11
C ILE A 24 -26.87 -22.67 -0.01
N GLU A 25 -26.20 -22.37 -1.12
CA GLU A 25 -25.27 -21.25 -1.21
C GLU A 25 -26.03 -19.90 -1.18
N LEU A 26 -27.23 -19.83 -1.77
CA LEU A 26 -28.14 -18.70 -1.62
C LEU A 26 -28.55 -18.48 -0.15
N ASP A 27 -29.00 -19.52 0.54
CA ASP A 27 -29.46 -19.40 1.94
C ASP A 27 -28.34 -18.86 2.83
N ARG A 28 -27.10 -19.34 2.66
CA ARG A 28 -25.95 -18.85 3.44
C ARG A 28 -25.65 -17.39 3.16
N PHE A 29 -25.76 -16.96 1.91
CA PHE A 29 -25.55 -15.57 1.55
C PHE A 29 -26.64 -14.68 2.15
N MET A 30 -27.91 -15.06 1.99
CA MET A 30 -29.05 -14.33 2.52
C MET A 30 -29.05 -14.22 4.04
N LEU A 31 -28.56 -15.23 4.75
CA LEU A 31 -28.43 -15.18 6.21
C LEU A 31 -27.24 -14.33 6.69
N ALA A 32 -26.20 -14.13 5.86
CA ALA A 32 -25.05 -13.30 6.24
C ALA A 32 -25.37 -11.79 6.22
N LEU A 33 -26.25 -11.35 5.31
CA LEU A 33 -26.56 -9.93 5.12
C LEU A 33 -27.26 -9.26 6.32
N PRO A 34 -28.33 -9.84 6.92
CA PRO A 34 -28.98 -9.24 8.09
C PRO A 34 -28.02 -9.08 9.26
N VAL A 35 -27.13 -10.06 9.48
CA VAL A 35 -26.09 -9.97 10.53
C VAL A 35 -25.14 -8.81 10.27
N CYS A 36 -24.77 -8.58 9.01
CA CYS A 36 -23.93 -7.45 8.62
C CYS A 36 -24.62 -6.12 8.83
N LEU A 37 -25.87 -5.99 8.40
CA LEU A 37 -26.64 -4.76 8.55
C LEU A 37 -26.83 -4.40 10.04
N MET A 38 -27.10 -5.40 10.89
CA MET A 38 -27.18 -5.20 12.34
C MET A 38 -25.85 -4.70 12.93
N HIS A 39 -24.71 -5.26 12.52
CA HIS A 39 -23.40 -4.82 13.02
C HIS A 39 -23.01 -3.44 12.51
N ILE A 40 -23.37 -3.08 11.28
CA ILE A 40 -23.20 -1.70 10.77
C ILE A 40 -23.96 -0.74 11.69
N GLY A 41 -25.24 -0.99 11.97
CA GLY A 41 -26.04 -0.11 12.81
C GLY A 41 -25.60 -0.04 14.27
N SER A 42 -25.19 -1.17 14.86
CA SER A 42 -24.80 -1.25 16.28
C SER A 42 -23.36 -0.80 16.56
N SER A 43 -22.47 -0.83 15.55
CA SER A 43 -21.05 -0.50 15.72
C SER A 43 -20.65 0.83 15.08
N THR A 44 -21.60 1.57 14.49
CA THR A 44 -21.38 2.91 13.91
C THR A 44 -22.34 3.92 14.53
N MET A 45 -22.14 5.22 14.26
CA MET A 45 -23.04 6.30 14.71
C MET A 45 -24.37 6.37 13.95
N LEU A 46 -24.62 5.49 12.97
CA LEU A 46 -25.90 5.45 12.22
C LEU A 46 -27.09 5.08 13.10
N GLY A 47 -26.83 4.43 14.25
CA GLY A 47 -27.85 3.91 15.14
C GLY A 47 -28.63 2.72 14.54
N VAL A 48 -29.45 2.09 15.38
CA VAL A 48 -30.24 0.90 15.03
C VAL A 48 -31.55 1.31 14.35
N ARG A 49 -31.49 1.96 13.18
CA ARG A 49 -32.70 2.27 12.39
C ARG A 49 -33.01 1.11 11.44
N GLY A 50 -33.93 0.21 11.84
CA GLY A 50 -34.51 -0.82 10.97
C GLY A 50 -33.78 -2.18 10.84
N PHE A 51 -32.62 -2.37 11.49
CA PHE A 51 -31.81 -3.60 11.36
C PHE A 51 -31.47 -4.29 12.70
N SER A 52 -32.22 -4.01 13.77
CA SER A 52 -31.95 -4.46 15.15
C SER A 52 -31.91 -5.98 15.32
N TYR A 53 -32.66 -6.71 14.51
CA TYR A 53 -32.95 -8.12 14.72
C TYR A 53 -32.21 -9.04 13.75
N GLY A 54 -31.27 -8.50 12.97
CA GLY A 54 -30.45 -9.29 12.04
C GLY A 54 -29.62 -10.39 12.72
N GLY A 55 -29.37 -10.27 14.03
CA GLY A 55 -28.74 -11.31 14.84
C GLY A 55 -29.49 -12.64 14.85
N TYR A 56 -30.80 -12.65 14.62
CA TYR A 56 -31.62 -13.87 14.55
C TYR A 56 -31.30 -14.77 13.37
N ALA A 57 -30.59 -14.27 12.35
CA ALA A 57 -30.13 -15.08 11.24
C ALA A 57 -29.06 -16.11 11.66
N VAL A 58 -28.41 -15.91 12.82
CA VAL A 58 -27.43 -16.87 13.38
C VAL A 58 -28.11 -18.17 13.78
N GLU A 59 -29.33 -18.11 14.29
CA GLU A 59 -30.16 -19.26 14.65
C GLU A 59 -30.51 -20.07 13.39
N CYS A 60 -30.82 -19.41 12.28
CA CYS A 60 -31.04 -20.05 10.99
C CYS A 60 -29.76 -20.73 10.46
N PHE A 61 -28.58 -20.12 10.62
CA PHE A 61 -27.30 -20.75 10.29
C PHE A 61 -27.05 -22.05 11.08
N LEU A 62 -27.45 -22.08 12.35
CA LEU A 62 -27.36 -23.28 13.20
C LEU A 62 -28.35 -24.36 12.76
N VAL A 63 -29.60 -24.00 12.44
CA VAL A 63 -30.59 -24.94 11.89
C VAL A 63 -30.11 -25.54 10.56
N LEU A 64 -29.62 -24.70 9.63
CA LEU A 64 -29.03 -25.16 8.36
C LEU A 64 -27.87 -26.14 8.60
N SER A 65 -27.00 -25.82 9.57
CA SER A 65 -25.86 -26.65 9.95
C SER A 65 -26.29 -28.00 10.54
N GLY A 66 -27.37 -28.04 11.31
CA GLY A 66 -27.97 -29.25 11.86
C GLY A 66 -28.57 -30.15 10.79
N PHE A 67 -29.28 -29.57 9.82
CA PHE A 67 -29.88 -30.29 8.69
C PHE A 67 -28.82 -31.09 7.90
N PHE A 68 -27.70 -30.46 7.55
CA PHE A 68 -26.60 -31.15 6.86
C PHE A 68 -25.84 -32.13 7.74
N LEU A 69 -25.78 -31.87 9.05
CA LEU A 69 -25.15 -32.79 9.98
C LEU A 69 -25.90 -34.13 10.02
N ALA A 70 -27.23 -34.11 10.08
CA ALA A 70 -28.05 -35.31 10.06
C ALA A 70 -27.82 -36.12 8.78
N ARG A 71 -27.86 -35.48 7.60
CA ARG A 71 -27.58 -36.12 6.30
C ARG A 71 -26.21 -36.83 6.28
N MET A 72 -25.20 -36.21 6.87
CA MET A 72 -23.84 -36.77 6.89
C MET A 72 -23.73 -37.97 7.84
N LEU A 73 -24.34 -37.89 9.03
CA LEU A 73 -24.36 -38.97 10.03
C LEU A 73 -25.21 -40.18 9.62
N GLU A 74 -25.97 -40.11 8.53
CA GLU A 74 -26.61 -41.30 7.96
C GLU A 74 -25.61 -42.29 7.39
N LYS A 75 -24.53 -41.80 6.76
CA LYS A 75 -23.55 -42.62 6.04
C LYS A 75 -22.44 -43.18 6.93
N GLU A 76 -22.21 -42.60 8.11
CA GLU A 76 -21.20 -43.06 9.07
C GLU A 76 -21.85 -43.89 10.19
N THR A 77 -21.57 -45.21 10.22
CA THR A 77 -22.13 -46.12 11.23
C THR A 77 -21.10 -46.89 12.07
N ASN A 78 -19.86 -47.03 11.60
CA ASN A 78 -18.88 -47.93 12.23
C ASN A 78 -17.64 -47.17 12.73
N GLY A 79 -17.53 -46.99 14.05
CA GLY A 79 -16.39 -46.31 14.72
C GLY A 79 -16.67 -45.98 16.20
N SER A 80 -15.71 -45.50 16.98
CA SER A 80 -15.99 -44.98 18.34
C SER A 80 -16.79 -43.67 18.26
N ILE A 81 -17.83 -43.48 19.10
CA ILE A 81 -18.69 -42.26 19.12
C ILE A 81 -17.81 -41.01 19.25
N PHE A 82 -16.88 -41.03 20.20
CA PHE A 82 -15.97 -39.92 20.46
C PHE A 82 -15.08 -39.63 19.25
N ASN A 83 -14.50 -40.67 18.64
CA ASN A 83 -13.62 -40.51 17.48
C ASN A 83 -14.37 -39.97 16.25
N THR A 84 -15.60 -40.45 16.00
CA THR A 84 -16.44 -39.94 14.91
C THR A 84 -16.80 -38.48 15.15
N ALA A 85 -17.27 -38.11 16.34
CA ALA A 85 -17.57 -36.73 16.70
C ALA A 85 -16.33 -35.82 16.57
N LEU A 86 -15.17 -36.27 17.06
CA LEU A 86 -13.91 -35.54 16.99
C LEU A 86 -13.43 -35.35 15.54
N ASN A 87 -13.51 -36.39 14.70
CA ASN A 87 -13.08 -36.33 13.30
C ASN A 87 -13.95 -35.35 12.49
N ILE A 88 -15.27 -35.38 12.70
CA ILE A 88 -16.19 -34.44 12.08
C ILE A 88 -15.87 -33.00 12.51
N THR A 89 -15.72 -32.77 13.83
CA THR A 89 -15.40 -31.44 14.36
C THR A 89 -14.04 -30.94 13.86
N LYS A 90 -13.03 -31.81 13.79
CA LYS A 90 -11.70 -31.48 13.24
C LYS A 90 -11.76 -31.12 11.76
N SER A 91 -12.56 -31.85 10.97
CA SER A 91 -12.77 -31.55 9.54
C SER A 91 -13.45 -30.19 9.34
N ARG A 92 -14.45 -29.88 10.17
CA ARG A 92 -15.11 -28.56 10.18
C ARG A 92 -14.13 -27.45 10.54
N PHE A 93 -13.35 -27.63 11.60
CA PHE A 93 -12.34 -26.67 12.02
C PHE A 93 -11.31 -26.39 10.92
N LYS A 94 -10.78 -27.43 10.26
CA LYS A 94 -9.85 -27.27 9.12
C LYS A 94 -10.41 -26.40 7.99
N THR A 95 -11.72 -26.46 7.75
CA THR A 95 -12.37 -25.67 6.70
C THR A 95 -12.55 -24.21 7.11
N LEU A 96 -12.90 -23.96 8.38
CA LEU A 96 -13.21 -22.63 8.92
C LEU A 96 -11.96 -21.83 9.32
N ALA A 97 -10.95 -22.52 9.85
CA ALA A 97 -9.76 -21.91 10.45
C ALA A 97 -9.04 -20.88 9.55
N PRO A 98 -8.82 -21.12 8.24
CA PRO A 98 -8.14 -20.13 7.39
C PRO A 98 -8.88 -18.80 7.30
N TYR A 99 -10.21 -18.85 7.18
CA TYR A 99 -11.05 -17.64 7.15
C TYR A 99 -11.09 -16.96 8.51
N TYR A 100 -11.29 -17.75 9.57
CA TYR A 100 -11.36 -17.26 10.94
C TYR A 100 -10.10 -16.52 11.36
N TYR A 101 -8.94 -17.16 11.23
CA TYR A 101 -7.67 -16.59 11.67
C TYR A 101 -7.22 -15.41 10.81
N LEU A 102 -7.50 -15.42 9.50
CA LEU A 102 -7.21 -14.26 8.66
C LEU A 102 -8.04 -13.05 9.08
N CYS A 103 -9.37 -13.21 9.20
CA CYS A 103 -10.25 -12.12 9.59
C CYS A 103 -9.98 -11.63 11.01
N PHE A 104 -9.68 -12.56 11.94
CA PHE A 104 -9.26 -12.23 13.30
C PHE A 104 -7.98 -11.41 13.29
N ALA A 105 -6.92 -11.88 12.62
CA ALA A 105 -5.63 -11.21 12.60
C ALA A 105 -5.72 -9.81 11.99
N THR A 106 -6.42 -9.65 10.86
CA THR A 106 -6.58 -8.34 10.22
C THR A 106 -7.36 -7.36 11.11
N THR A 107 -8.43 -7.84 11.77
CA THR A 107 -9.25 -7.00 12.66
C THR A 107 -8.50 -6.65 13.95
N PHE A 108 -7.77 -7.62 14.52
CA PHE A 108 -6.95 -7.43 15.71
C PHE A 108 -5.87 -6.37 15.48
N LEU A 109 -5.07 -6.53 14.42
CA LEU A 109 -4.02 -5.58 14.08
C LEU A 109 -4.57 -4.18 13.87
N TYR A 110 -5.69 -4.06 13.14
CA TYR A 110 -6.34 -2.77 12.92
C TYR A 110 -6.78 -2.11 14.22
N LYS A 111 -7.48 -2.85 15.10
CA LYS A 111 -7.93 -2.35 16.40
C LYS A 111 -6.77 -1.98 17.33
N CYS A 112 -5.71 -2.79 17.39
CA CYS A 112 -4.48 -2.45 18.12
C CYS A 112 -3.91 -1.11 17.65
N ILE A 113 -3.75 -0.93 16.34
CA ILE A 113 -3.25 0.31 15.75
C ILE A 113 -4.18 1.47 16.10
N TYR A 114 -5.49 1.31 15.97
CA TYR A 114 -6.44 2.37 16.24
C TYR A 114 -6.49 2.76 17.72
N TYR A 115 -6.69 1.81 18.64
CA TYR A 115 -6.77 2.10 20.08
C TYR A 115 -5.48 2.70 20.62
N TYR A 116 -4.33 2.25 20.11
CA TYR A 116 -3.05 2.86 20.43
C TYR A 116 -2.96 4.29 19.90
N ARG A 117 -3.34 4.54 18.64
CA ARG A 117 -3.34 5.87 18.02
C ARG A 117 -4.29 6.86 18.68
N ALA A 118 -5.44 6.37 19.14
CA ALA A 118 -6.48 7.22 19.71
C ALA A 118 -6.27 7.47 21.20
N GLY A 119 -5.36 6.74 21.86
CA GLY A 119 -5.08 6.89 23.29
C GLY A 119 -6.29 6.59 24.19
N ILE A 120 -7.29 5.87 23.67
CA ILE A 120 -8.60 5.69 24.33
C ILE A 120 -8.50 4.68 25.48
N PHE A 121 -7.62 3.68 25.36
CA PHE A 121 -7.57 2.56 26.31
C PHE A 121 -6.62 2.83 27.47
N THR A 122 -7.15 2.70 28.68
CA THR A 122 -6.39 2.54 29.92
C THR A 122 -5.63 1.21 29.94
N GLN A 123 -4.68 1.06 30.87
CA GLN A 123 -3.93 -0.21 31.04
C GLN A 123 -4.84 -1.41 31.31
N VAL A 124 -5.93 -1.21 32.07
CA VAL A 124 -6.92 -2.24 32.38
C VAL A 124 -7.69 -2.65 31.11
N GLU A 125 -8.09 -1.68 30.29
CA GLU A 125 -8.80 -1.96 29.03
C GLU A 125 -7.90 -2.66 28.01
N TRP A 126 -6.61 -2.29 27.93
CA TRP A 126 -5.62 -3.02 27.15
C TRP A 126 -5.48 -4.46 27.61
N SER A 127 -5.39 -4.68 28.92
CA SER A 127 -5.28 -6.02 29.50
C SER A 127 -6.53 -6.86 29.19
N GLN A 128 -7.72 -6.26 29.30
CA GLN A 128 -8.98 -6.92 28.96
C GLN A 128 -9.07 -7.25 27.46
N PHE A 129 -8.70 -6.31 26.59
CA PHE A 129 -8.70 -6.51 25.14
C PHE A 129 -7.75 -7.62 24.71
N LEU A 130 -6.52 -7.66 25.25
CA LEU A 130 -5.55 -8.72 24.96
C LEU A 130 -5.99 -10.08 25.50
N ASN A 131 -6.58 -10.13 26.69
CA ASN A 131 -7.14 -11.36 27.26
C ASN A 131 -8.29 -11.90 26.38
N ASN A 132 -9.18 -11.02 25.91
CA ASN A 132 -10.23 -11.42 24.97
C ASN A 132 -9.69 -11.88 23.63
N ALA A 133 -8.67 -11.21 23.10
CA ALA A 133 -8.00 -11.61 21.87
C ALA A 133 -7.40 -13.02 22.00
N LEU A 134 -6.82 -13.38 23.14
CA LEU A 134 -6.32 -14.73 23.41
C LEU A 134 -7.45 -15.78 23.39
N ILE A 135 -8.58 -15.48 24.03
CA ILE A 135 -9.75 -16.39 24.04
C ILE A 135 -10.36 -16.57 22.63
N GLU A 136 -10.42 -15.49 21.84
CA GLU A 136 -10.85 -15.55 20.45
C GLU A 136 -9.85 -16.34 19.58
N LEU A 137 -8.54 -16.17 19.78
CA LEU A 137 -7.52 -16.96 19.09
C LEU A 137 -7.69 -18.47 19.33
N LEU A 138 -8.16 -18.87 20.52
CA LEU A 138 -8.46 -20.25 20.88
C LEU A 138 -9.86 -20.72 20.43
N CYS A 139 -10.64 -19.88 19.75
CA CYS A 139 -12.04 -20.13 19.35
C CYS A 139 -12.95 -20.46 20.54
N LEU A 140 -12.77 -19.80 21.69
CA LEU A 140 -13.54 -20.05 22.92
C LEU A 140 -14.56 -18.95 23.27
N ASN A 141 -14.74 -17.96 22.40
CA ASN A 141 -15.53 -16.75 22.68
C ASN A 141 -17.03 -17.02 23.00
N GLY A 142 -17.62 -18.09 22.47
CA GLY A 142 -19.02 -18.47 22.72
C GLY A 142 -19.25 -19.18 24.05
N LEU A 143 -18.20 -19.67 24.72
CA LEU A 143 -18.30 -20.32 26.04
C LEU A 143 -18.14 -19.32 27.19
N PHE A 144 -17.42 -18.23 26.96
CA PHE A 144 -17.13 -17.21 27.96
C PHE A 144 -17.60 -15.84 27.41
N TYR A 145 -18.81 -15.39 27.76
CA TYR A 145 -19.25 -14.05 27.40
C TYR A 145 -18.35 -13.00 28.02
N ARG A 146 -17.84 -12.07 27.20
CA ARG A 146 -16.95 -10.97 27.62
C ARG A 146 -17.23 -9.72 26.80
N THR A 147 -17.08 -8.54 27.38
CA THR A 147 -17.13 -7.25 26.65
C THR A 147 -15.80 -6.98 25.94
N MET A 148 -15.77 -6.13 24.89
CA MET A 148 -14.59 -5.81 24.06
C MET A 148 -14.04 -6.96 23.20
N HIS A 149 -14.86 -7.45 22.27
CA HIS A 149 -14.47 -8.45 21.28
C HIS A 149 -13.56 -7.87 20.17
N VAL A 150 -12.61 -8.68 19.70
CA VAL A 150 -11.85 -8.39 18.48
C VAL A 150 -12.77 -8.55 17.28
N ASN A 151 -13.37 -9.73 17.11
CA ASN A 151 -14.31 -10.05 16.05
C ASN A 151 -15.60 -10.62 16.65
N GLY A 152 -16.55 -9.74 16.94
CA GLY A 152 -17.84 -10.07 17.56
C GLY A 152 -18.53 -11.31 16.94
N PRO A 153 -18.75 -11.37 15.62
CA PRO A 153 -19.34 -12.53 14.93
C PRO A 153 -18.65 -13.88 15.18
N GLY A 154 -17.38 -13.89 15.61
CA GLY A 154 -16.59 -15.10 15.83
C GLY A 154 -17.18 -16.08 16.86
N TRP A 155 -18.06 -15.64 17.76
CA TRP A 155 -18.69 -16.52 18.75
C TRP A 155 -19.51 -17.65 18.10
N TYR A 156 -20.11 -17.43 16.93
CA TYR A 156 -20.84 -18.47 16.19
C TYR A 156 -19.97 -19.68 15.85
N ILE A 157 -18.70 -19.46 15.49
CA ILE A 157 -17.77 -20.54 15.14
C ILE A 157 -17.51 -21.45 16.35
N SER A 158 -17.29 -20.84 17.52
CA SER A 158 -17.13 -21.59 18.76
C SER A 158 -18.39 -22.38 19.12
N ALA A 159 -19.57 -21.76 19.02
CA ALA A 159 -20.84 -22.42 19.25
C ALA A 159 -21.05 -23.62 18.30
N LEU A 160 -20.77 -23.45 17.00
CA LEU A 160 -20.91 -24.49 15.99
C LEU A 160 -19.97 -25.69 16.24
N LEU A 161 -18.74 -25.45 16.68
CA LEU A 161 -17.75 -26.52 16.93
C LEU A 161 -18.08 -27.31 18.21
N PHE A 162 -18.31 -26.61 19.33
CA PHE A 162 -18.63 -27.26 20.61
C PHE A 162 -20.03 -27.86 20.62
N GLY A 163 -21.04 -27.07 20.23
CA GLY A 163 -22.42 -27.53 20.13
C GLY A 163 -22.55 -28.67 19.12
N GLY A 164 -21.86 -28.58 17.97
CA GLY A 164 -21.80 -29.66 17.00
C GLY A 164 -21.23 -30.95 17.58
N PHE A 165 -20.11 -30.90 18.29
CA PHE A 165 -19.49 -32.08 18.92
C PHE A 165 -20.44 -32.77 19.91
N ILE A 166 -21.11 -32.00 20.77
CA ILE A 166 -22.09 -32.51 21.75
C ILE A 166 -23.27 -33.15 21.02
N VAL A 167 -23.86 -32.43 20.06
CA VAL A 167 -25.03 -32.91 19.29
C VAL A 167 -24.72 -34.19 18.54
N ILE A 168 -23.56 -34.29 17.88
CA ILE A 168 -23.12 -35.52 17.19
C ILE A 168 -23.03 -36.68 18.17
N SER A 169 -22.39 -36.44 19.32
CA SER A 169 -22.17 -37.48 20.34
C SER A 169 -23.51 -38.03 20.85
N ILE A 170 -24.44 -37.14 21.23
CA ILE A 170 -25.77 -37.53 21.70
C ILE A 170 -26.55 -38.25 20.60
N TYR A 171 -26.51 -37.75 19.37
CA TYR A 171 -27.21 -38.38 18.24
C TYR A 171 -26.72 -39.81 18.00
N LEU A 172 -25.40 -40.04 17.99
CA LEU A 172 -24.83 -41.37 17.81
C LEU A 172 -25.16 -42.32 18.97
N ILE A 173 -25.22 -41.82 20.21
CA ILE A 173 -25.67 -42.60 21.38
C ILE A 173 -27.11 -43.08 21.18
N ILE A 174 -28.02 -42.15 20.87
CA ILE A 174 -29.45 -42.45 20.64
C ILE A 174 -29.63 -43.43 19.46
N LYS A 175 -28.90 -43.22 18.36
CA LYS A 175 -28.93 -44.08 17.16
C LYS A 175 -28.56 -45.52 17.51
N ARG A 176 -27.54 -45.72 18.35
CA ARG A 176 -27.08 -47.06 18.79
C ARG A 176 -28.05 -47.73 19.74
N MET A 177 -28.62 -46.98 20.68
CA MET A 177 -29.55 -47.52 21.68
C MET A 177 -30.87 -47.95 21.05
N LEU A 178 -31.39 -47.21 20.06
CA LEU A 178 -32.76 -47.37 19.58
C LEU A 178 -32.92 -48.03 18.20
N ARG A 179 -31.82 -48.29 17.48
CA ARG A 179 -31.81 -48.92 16.14
C ARG A 179 -32.97 -48.42 15.23
N ASP A 180 -33.90 -49.27 14.81
CA ASP A 180 -35.01 -48.96 13.89
C ASP A 180 -36.06 -47.99 14.47
N LYS A 181 -36.16 -47.83 15.80
CA LYS A 181 -37.06 -46.85 16.44
C LYS A 181 -36.48 -45.42 16.51
N SER A 182 -35.23 -45.24 16.08
CA SER A 182 -34.49 -43.97 16.23
C SER A 182 -35.16 -42.78 15.55
N GLN A 183 -35.79 -42.95 14.39
CA GLN A 183 -36.42 -41.85 13.64
C GLN A 183 -37.57 -41.16 14.39
N LYS A 184 -38.45 -41.93 15.04
CA LYS A 184 -39.55 -41.37 15.84
C LYS A 184 -39.01 -40.63 17.07
N CYS A 185 -38.00 -41.19 17.74
CA CYS A 185 -37.35 -40.54 18.88
C CYS A 185 -36.65 -39.22 18.53
N TYR A 186 -36.10 -39.05 17.32
CA TYR A 186 -35.52 -37.76 16.93
C TYR A 186 -36.57 -36.65 16.79
N ILE A 187 -37.73 -36.96 16.20
CA ILE A 187 -38.83 -35.99 16.03
C ILE A 187 -39.45 -35.63 17.40
N TYR A 188 -39.72 -36.62 18.25
CA TYR A 188 -40.25 -36.36 19.59
C TYR A 188 -39.23 -35.66 20.50
N SER A 189 -37.94 -36.06 20.48
CA SER A 189 -36.90 -35.38 21.24
C SER A 189 -36.67 -33.94 20.77
N SER A 190 -36.79 -33.64 19.48
CA SER A 190 -36.72 -32.26 18.99
C SER A 190 -37.87 -31.39 19.45
N LEU A 191 -39.09 -31.93 19.48
CA LEU A 191 -40.25 -31.20 19.98
C LEU A 191 -40.15 -30.98 21.49
N ILE A 192 -39.67 -31.98 22.24
CA ILE A 192 -39.44 -31.87 23.70
C ILE A 192 -38.32 -30.88 24.01
N LEU A 193 -37.17 -30.96 23.33
CA LEU A 193 -36.05 -30.01 23.50
C LEU A 193 -36.45 -28.58 23.11
N PHE A 194 -37.25 -28.43 22.06
CA PHE A 194 -37.83 -27.14 21.67
C PHE A 194 -38.82 -26.63 22.73
N PHE A 195 -39.66 -27.49 23.30
CA PHE A 195 -40.60 -27.11 24.36
C PHE A 195 -39.86 -26.71 25.66
N ILE A 196 -38.79 -27.43 26.01
CA ILE A 196 -37.90 -27.11 27.12
C ILE A 196 -37.20 -25.75 26.87
N TYR A 197 -36.71 -25.51 25.65
CA TYR A 197 -36.13 -24.22 25.25
C TYR A 197 -37.14 -23.06 25.34
N MET A 198 -38.39 -23.31 24.98
CA MET A 198 -39.48 -22.34 25.05
C MET A 198 -39.82 -21.95 26.49
N TYR A 199 -39.86 -22.91 27.42
CA TYR A 199 -40.44 -22.74 28.77
C TYR A 199 -39.45 -22.70 29.95
N VAL A 200 -38.27 -23.34 29.87
CA VAL A 200 -37.38 -23.54 31.04
C VAL A 200 -36.28 -22.47 31.18
N LEU A 201 -35.93 -21.76 30.11
CA LEU A 201 -34.74 -20.88 30.07
C LEU A 201 -34.90 -19.49 30.70
N LYS A 202 -36.01 -19.17 31.38
CA LYS A 202 -36.18 -17.89 32.09
C LYS A 202 -35.24 -17.74 33.31
N VAL A 203 -34.51 -18.80 33.69
CA VAL A 203 -33.78 -18.92 34.97
C VAL A 203 -32.25 -19.09 34.82
N ALA A 204 -31.71 -19.19 33.59
CA ALA A 204 -30.30 -19.54 33.39
C ALA A 204 -29.38 -18.34 33.12
N ASN A 205 -28.11 -18.44 33.55
CA ASN A 205 -27.01 -17.53 33.20
C ASN A 205 -26.87 -17.39 31.67
N VAL A 206 -26.60 -16.17 31.17
CA VAL A 206 -26.46 -15.81 29.73
C VAL A 206 -25.52 -16.75 28.96
N ASN A 207 -24.48 -17.28 29.61
CA ASN A 207 -23.56 -18.25 28.98
C ASN A 207 -24.23 -19.62 28.73
N ILE A 208 -25.04 -20.09 29.68
CA ILE A 208 -25.76 -21.36 29.59
C ILE A 208 -26.86 -21.26 28.53
N GLU A 209 -27.55 -20.12 28.47
CA GLU A 209 -28.55 -19.82 27.45
C GLU A 209 -27.98 -19.96 26.02
N ARG A 210 -26.77 -19.44 25.77
CA ARG A 210 -26.12 -19.50 24.44
C ARG A 210 -25.80 -20.93 24.00
N ILE A 211 -25.29 -21.75 24.90
CA ILE A 211 -24.97 -23.15 24.62
C ILE A 211 -26.26 -23.92 24.33
N ILE A 212 -27.28 -23.78 25.19
CA ILE A 212 -28.55 -24.48 25.01
C ILE A 212 -29.24 -24.05 23.71
N ARG A 213 -29.25 -22.74 23.40
CA ARG A 213 -29.74 -22.23 22.12
C ARG A 213 -29.07 -22.92 20.94
N THR A 214 -27.74 -23.04 21.00
CA THR A 214 -26.96 -23.69 19.94
C THR A 214 -27.34 -25.16 19.76
N LEU A 215 -27.46 -25.89 20.88
CA LEU A 215 -27.87 -27.30 20.86
C LEU A 215 -29.26 -27.46 20.26
N VAL A 216 -30.23 -26.64 20.69
CA VAL A 216 -31.62 -26.70 20.22
C VAL A 216 -31.73 -26.39 18.73
N SER A 217 -31.08 -25.32 18.25
CA SER A 217 -31.11 -24.96 16.82
C SER A 217 -30.49 -26.05 15.94
N LEU A 218 -29.35 -26.63 16.33
CA LEU A 218 -28.75 -27.75 15.62
C LEU A 218 -29.68 -28.97 15.61
N TRP A 219 -30.29 -29.29 16.75
CA TRP A 219 -31.21 -30.43 16.87
C TRP A 219 -32.47 -30.24 16.02
N MET A 220 -33.02 -29.03 15.95
CA MET A 220 -34.15 -28.67 15.08
C MET A 220 -33.81 -28.88 13.60
N GLY A 221 -32.61 -28.51 13.17
CA GLY A 221 -32.13 -28.81 11.82
C GLY A 221 -32.07 -30.31 11.53
N MET A 222 -31.57 -31.10 12.47
CA MET A 222 -31.53 -32.57 12.34
C MET A 222 -32.93 -33.18 12.27
N ALA A 223 -33.89 -32.63 13.03
CA ALA A 223 -35.28 -33.03 12.97
C ALA A 223 -35.91 -32.70 11.61
N ALA A 224 -35.65 -31.50 11.07
CA ALA A 224 -36.10 -31.11 9.74
C ALA A 224 -35.61 -32.09 8.66
N TRP A 225 -34.36 -32.55 8.72
CA TRP A 225 -33.86 -33.58 7.80
C TRP A 225 -34.66 -34.90 7.90
N ASN A 226 -34.97 -35.36 9.11
CA ASN A 226 -35.75 -36.58 9.31
C ASN A 226 -37.21 -36.43 8.86
N ILE A 227 -37.81 -35.24 9.05
CA ILE A 227 -39.15 -34.92 8.56
C ILE A 227 -39.15 -34.93 7.04
N TYR A 228 -38.20 -34.23 6.41
CA TYR A 228 -38.00 -34.24 4.97
C TYR A 228 -37.93 -35.68 4.44
N LYS A 229 -37.07 -36.53 5.01
CA LYS A 229 -36.89 -37.92 4.56
C LYS A 229 -38.17 -38.75 4.64
N LYS A 230 -39.02 -38.50 5.64
CA LYS A 230 -40.25 -39.26 5.86
C LYS A 230 -41.41 -38.79 4.98
N PHE A 231 -41.48 -37.49 4.72
CA PHE A 231 -42.63 -36.86 4.07
C PHE A 231 -42.34 -36.30 2.68
N SER A 232 -41.11 -36.42 2.16
CA SER A 232 -40.72 -35.85 0.86
C SER A 232 -41.60 -36.34 -0.29
N GLU A 233 -41.98 -37.62 -0.30
CA GLU A 233 -42.85 -38.19 -1.34
C GLU A 233 -44.29 -37.63 -1.28
N HIS A 234 -44.81 -37.41 -0.08
CA HIS A 234 -46.15 -36.82 0.11
C HIS A 234 -46.13 -35.32 -0.23
N ILE A 235 -45.10 -34.59 0.20
CA ILE A 235 -44.94 -33.17 -0.11
C ILE A 235 -44.72 -32.98 -1.61
N ALA A 236 -44.01 -33.89 -2.26
CA ALA A 236 -43.80 -33.88 -3.70
C ALA A 236 -45.10 -34.05 -4.51
N SER A 237 -46.13 -34.70 -3.94
CA SER A 237 -47.43 -34.86 -4.59
C SER A 237 -48.33 -33.61 -4.52
N VAL A 238 -47.94 -32.60 -3.74
CA VAL A 238 -48.67 -31.32 -3.62
C VAL A 238 -48.40 -30.44 -4.84
N HIS A 239 -49.44 -29.77 -5.34
CA HIS A 239 -49.34 -28.89 -6.50
C HIS A 239 -48.33 -27.75 -6.30
N SER A 240 -47.49 -27.47 -7.30
CA SER A 240 -46.36 -26.52 -7.18
C SER A 240 -46.77 -25.12 -6.73
N CYS A 241 -47.90 -24.58 -7.20
CA CYS A 241 -48.41 -23.28 -6.76
C CYS A 241 -48.70 -23.19 -5.26
N VAL A 242 -49.15 -24.29 -4.63
CA VAL A 242 -49.41 -24.33 -3.18
C VAL A 242 -48.08 -24.30 -2.42
N LEU A 243 -47.07 -25.02 -2.91
CA LEU A 243 -45.71 -24.99 -2.37
C LEU A 243 -45.08 -23.59 -2.52
N ASP A 244 -45.26 -22.94 -3.68
CA ASP A 244 -44.78 -21.57 -3.93
C ASP A 244 -45.40 -20.57 -2.93
N ILE A 245 -46.72 -20.65 -2.68
CA ILE A 245 -47.41 -19.79 -1.70
C ILE A 245 -46.86 -20.03 -0.29
N LEU A 246 -46.68 -21.29 0.11
CA LEU A 246 -46.14 -21.64 1.44
C LEU A 246 -44.70 -21.15 1.60
N GLU A 247 -43.86 -21.30 0.58
CA GLU A 247 -42.48 -20.79 0.59
C GLU A 247 -42.44 -19.26 0.69
N ILE A 248 -43.28 -18.55 -0.07
CA ILE A 248 -43.38 -17.08 0.00
C ILE A 248 -43.82 -16.63 1.39
N ILE A 249 -44.83 -17.28 1.99
CA ILE A 249 -45.27 -16.99 3.35
C ILE A 249 -44.12 -17.15 4.34
N LEU A 250 -43.38 -18.26 4.28
CA LEU A 250 -42.24 -18.51 5.17
C LEU A 250 -41.11 -17.50 4.94
N ILE A 251 -40.80 -17.12 3.70
CA ILE A 251 -39.81 -16.09 3.39
C ILE A 251 -40.24 -14.74 3.97
N ILE A 252 -41.51 -14.34 3.82
CA ILE A 252 -42.04 -13.10 4.40
C ILE A 252 -41.95 -13.13 5.93
N MET A 253 -42.28 -14.27 6.55
CA MET A 253 -42.13 -14.45 8.00
C MET A 253 -40.67 -14.34 8.44
N LEU A 254 -39.71 -14.92 7.71
CA LEU A 254 -38.29 -14.82 8.00
C LEU A 254 -37.76 -13.38 7.86
N VAL A 255 -38.08 -12.72 6.74
CA VAL A 255 -37.68 -11.33 6.48
C VAL A 255 -38.29 -10.39 7.52
N SER A 256 -39.56 -10.55 7.85
CA SER A 256 -40.20 -9.72 8.89
C SER A 256 -39.56 -9.92 10.27
N CYS A 257 -39.10 -11.13 10.61
CA CYS A 257 -38.34 -11.38 11.83
C CYS A 257 -36.96 -10.69 11.85
N PHE A 258 -36.33 -10.46 10.70
CA PHE A 258 -35.02 -9.81 10.62
C PHE A 258 -35.08 -8.27 10.64
N PHE A 259 -36.17 -7.67 10.13
CA PHE A 259 -36.23 -6.23 9.82
C PHE A 259 -37.40 -5.47 10.48
N SER A 260 -38.47 -6.13 10.95
CA SER A 260 -39.63 -5.43 11.53
C SER A 260 -39.46 -5.15 13.02
N THR A 261 -39.71 -3.90 13.44
CA THR A 261 -39.70 -3.48 14.85
C THR A 261 -41.03 -3.68 15.58
N ASN A 262 -42.13 -3.88 14.84
CA ASN A 262 -43.50 -3.83 15.38
C ASN A 262 -44.15 -5.22 15.53
N LEU A 263 -43.43 -6.29 15.20
CA LEU A 263 -43.93 -7.66 15.29
C LEU A 263 -43.42 -8.31 16.60
N LEU A 264 -44.36 -8.69 17.48
CA LEU A 264 -44.17 -9.43 18.75
C LEU A 264 -43.67 -10.87 18.55
N TRP A 265 -42.81 -11.12 17.55
CA TRP A 265 -42.31 -12.45 17.26
C TRP A 265 -41.06 -12.70 18.12
N ASP A 266 -41.23 -13.52 19.16
CA ASP A 266 -40.12 -13.96 20.01
C ASP A 266 -39.08 -14.70 19.14
N ARG A 267 -37.79 -14.36 19.31
CA ARG A 267 -36.61 -14.96 18.65
C ARG A 267 -36.62 -16.49 18.60
N LYS A 268 -37.39 -17.13 19.48
CA LYS A 268 -37.51 -18.58 19.59
C LYS A 268 -38.23 -19.23 18.40
N TYR A 269 -39.19 -18.55 17.77
CA TYR A 269 -40.00 -19.12 16.68
C TYR A 269 -39.25 -19.22 15.35
N ILE A 270 -38.18 -18.42 15.15
CA ILE A 270 -37.47 -18.35 13.87
C ILE A 270 -36.82 -19.69 13.48
N THR A 271 -36.35 -20.45 14.48
CA THR A 271 -35.73 -21.76 14.26
C THR A 271 -36.71 -22.76 13.67
N LEU A 272 -37.98 -22.71 14.08
CA LEU A 272 -39.04 -23.59 13.57
C LEU A 272 -39.47 -23.16 12.16
N ILE A 273 -39.67 -21.86 11.94
CA ILE A 273 -40.04 -21.30 10.63
C ILE A 273 -38.96 -21.66 9.59
N PHE A 274 -37.69 -21.48 9.93
CA PHE A 274 -36.59 -21.80 9.03
C PHE A 274 -36.43 -23.32 8.82
N ALA A 275 -36.67 -24.14 9.85
CA ALA A 275 -36.69 -25.60 9.71
C ALA A 275 -37.78 -26.08 8.73
N LEU A 276 -38.98 -25.50 8.79
CA LEU A 276 -40.08 -25.80 7.85
C LEU A 276 -39.74 -25.33 6.43
N PHE A 277 -39.15 -24.15 6.30
CA PHE A 277 -38.67 -23.62 5.01
C PHE A 277 -37.67 -24.57 4.36
N LEU A 278 -36.69 -25.08 5.11
CA LEU A 278 -35.72 -26.05 4.58
C LEU A 278 -36.37 -27.34 4.13
N VAL A 279 -37.39 -27.85 4.83
CA VAL A 279 -38.10 -29.07 4.41
C VAL A 279 -38.78 -28.86 3.06
N LEU A 280 -39.48 -27.73 2.86
CA LEU A 280 -40.17 -27.42 1.61
C LEU A 280 -39.18 -27.23 0.46
N GLN A 281 -38.16 -26.38 0.65
CA GLN A 281 -37.14 -26.06 -0.35
C GLN A 281 -36.31 -27.30 -0.78
N TYR A 282 -36.10 -28.28 0.12
CA TYR A 282 -35.37 -29.50 -0.24
C TYR A 282 -36.21 -30.56 -0.97
N CYS A 283 -37.54 -30.45 -0.93
CA CYS A 283 -38.44 -31.33 -1.69
C CYS A 283 -38.36 -31.06 -3.20
N GLY A 284 -37.97 -29.86 -3.63
CA GLY A 284 -37.54 -29.59 -5.01
C GLY A 284 -38.67 -29.45 -6.04
N ASN A 285 -39.91 -29.24 -5.60
CA ASN A 285 -41.12 -29.22 -6.45
C ASN A 285 -41.76 -27.83 -6.57
N SER A 286 -41.15 -26.79 -5.99
CA SER A 286 -41.62 -25.41 -6.16
C SER A 286 -41.07 -24.81 -7.47
N ASN A 287 -41.76 -23.80 -8.03
CA ASN A 287 -41.22 -23.06 -9.17
C ASN A 287 -40.10 -22.11 -8.73
N LEU A 288 -40.10 -21.67 -7.46
CA LEU A 288 -39.05 -20.84 -6.88
C LEU A 288 -37.69 -21.55 -6.84
N ASP A 289 -37.68 -22.88 -6.72
CA ASP A 289 -36.46 -23.70 -6.79
C ASP A 289 -35.69 -23.52 -8.11
N LYS A 290 -36.38 -23.26 -9.22
CA LYS A 290 -35.73 -22.98 -10.51
C LYS A 290 -34.97 -21.66 -10.49
N ILE A 291 -35.47 -20.67 -9.74
CA ILE A 291 -34.82 -19.36 -9.56
C ILE A 291 -33.65 -19.52 -8.59
N PHE A 292 -33.85 -20.17 -7.44
CA PHE A 292 -32.82 -20.34 -6.42
C PHE A 292 -31.64 -21.22 -6.86
N SER A 293 -31.83 -22.03 -7.89
CA SER A 293 -30.78 -22.92 -8.42
C SER A 293 -29.87 -22.29 -9.47
N LEU A 294 -30.01 -21.00 -9.76
CA LEU A 294 -29.14 -20.27 -10.69
C LEU A 294 -27.66 -20.29 -10.25
N GLU A 295 -26.75 -20.38 -11.23
CA GLU A 295 -25.31 -20.49 -10.97
C GLU A 295 -24.71 -19.31 -10.19
N ILE A 296 -25.28 -18.11 -10.35
CA ILE A 296 -24.83 -16.90 -9.67
C ILE A 296 -24.86 -17.07 -8.14
N PHE A 297 -25.83 -17.80 -7.61
CA PHE A 297 -25.97 -18.05 -6.19
C PHE A 297 -24.92 -19.01 -5.64
N GLY A 298 -24.44 -19.94 -6.48
CA GLY A 298 -23.29 -20.77 -6.16
C GLY A 298 -21.99 -19.97 -5.95
N TYR A 299 -21.83 -18.83 -6.64
CA TYR A 299 -20.73 -17.90 -6.40
C TYR A 299 -20.95 -17.05 -5.15
N MET A 300 -22.17 -16.54 -4.94
CA MET A 300 -22.51 -15.69 -3.80
C MET A 300 -22.36 -16.42 -2.46
N GLY A 301 -22.75 -17.69 -2.35
CA GLY A 301 -22.60 -18.44 -1.10
C GLY A 301 -21.16 -18.69 -0.67
N LYS A 302 -20.19 -18.72 -1.60
CA LYS A 302 -18.76 -18.77 -1.24
C LYS A 302 -18.32 -17.53 -0.46
N LEU A 303 -18.96 -16.39 -0.67
CA LEU A 303 -18.67 -15.14 0.03
C LEU A 303 -19.33 -15.04 1.42
N SER A 304 -20.31 -15.89 1.73
CA SER A 304 -21.07 -15.83 3.00
C SER A 304 -20.18 -15.86 4.24
N LEU A 305 -19.22 -16.78 4.30
CA LEU A 305 -18.32 -16.93 5.45
C LEU A 305 -17.31 -15.76 5.57
N PRO A 306 -16.63 -15.33 4.49
CA PRO A 306 -15.87 -14.08 4.49
C PRO A 306 -16.69 -12.83 4.87
N ILE A 307 -17.95 -12.70 4.42
CA ILE A 307 -18.83 -11.58 4.81
C ILE A 307 -19.06 -11.64 6.32
N TYR A 308 -19.50 -12.79 6.82
CA TYR A 308 -19.83 -12.98 8.22
C TYR A 308 -18.64 -12.72 9.16
N LEU A 309 -17.44 -13.22 8.82
CA LEU A 309 -16.24 -13.08 9.65
C LEU A 309 -15.45 -11.81 9.38
N GLY A 310 -15.46 -11.29 8.16
CA GLY A 310 -14.63 -10.17 7.71
C GLY A 310 -15.26 -8.79 7.89
N GLN A 311 -16.57 -8.72 8.12
CA GLN A 311 -17.31 -7.46 8.25
C GLN A 311 -16.75 -6.50 9.29
N MET A 312 -16.24 -7.01 10.43
CA MET A 312 -15.84 -6.16 11.55
C MET A 312 -14.66 -5.25 11.24
N LEU A 313 -13.71 -5.69 10.40
CA LEU A 313 -12.60 -4.83 9.98
C LEU A 313 -13.12 -3.60 9.22
N VAL A 314 -13.99 -3.83 8.25
CA VAL A 314 -14.55 -2.77 7.40
C VAL A 314 -15.40 -1.84 8.26
N ILE A 315 -16.31 -2.39 9.06
CA ILE A 315 -17.17 -1.61 9.95
C ILE A 315 -16.32 -0.76 10.91
N CYS A 316 -15.30 -1.33 11.56
CA CYS A 316 -14.40 -0.58 12.43
C CYS A 316 -13.66 0.53 11.67
N LYS A 317 -13.22 0.26 10.42
CA LYS A 317 -12.55 1.28 9.61
C LYS A 317 -13.42 2.49 9.37
N TYR A 318 -14.70 2.28 9.08
CA TYR A 318 -15.66 3.37 8.88
C TYR A 318 -16.04 4.02 10.21
N ALA A 319 -16.42 3.24 11.23
CA ALA A 319 -16.84 3.73 12.54
C ALA A 319 -15.77 4.59 13.24
N PHE A 320 -14.50 4.29 13.01
CA PHE A 320 -13.38 4.92 13.69
C PHE A 320 -12.62 5.93 12.83
N ASN A 321 -13.11 6.27 11.63
CA ASN A 321 -12.45 7.23 10.75
C ASN A 321 -12.76 8.68 11.18
N PRO A 322 -11.78 9.46 11.69
CA PRO A 322 -12.03 10.79 12.26
C PRO A 322 -12.42 11.87 11.24
N GLY A 323 -12.40 11.58 9.93
CA GLY A 323 -12.69 12.54 8.87
C GLY A 323 -13.97 12.27 8.06
N TYR A 324 -14.75 11.25 8.40
CA TYR A 324 -15.97 10.89 7.66
C TYR A 324 -17.17 10.89 8.60
N ASP A 325 -18.03 11.90 8.48
CA ASP A 325 -19.32 11.90 9.17
C ASP A 325 -20.28 10.95 8.47
N ILE A 326 -20.30 9.71 8.95
CA ILE A 326 -21.16 8.64 8.47
C ILE A 326 -22.65 9.02 8.59
N THR A 327 -23.01 9.91 9.51
CA THR A 327 -24.40 10.24 9.81
C THR A 327 -25.03 11.17 8.78
N ALA A 328 -24.22 11.98 8.08
CA ALA A 328 -24.68 12.92 7.07
C ALA A 328 -25.39 12.25 5.88
N GLU A 329 -25.00 11.02 5.54
CA GLU A 329 -25.44 10.31 4.32
C GLU A 329 -26.45 9.17 4.61
N GLY A 330 -26.78 8.93 5.88
CA GLY A 330 -27.84 8.00 6.31
C GLY A 330 -27.79 6.59 5.67
N TYR A 331 -28.79 6.24 4.85
CA TYR A 331 -28.90 4.94 4.18
C TYR A 331 -27.81 4.70 3.12
N LEU A 332 -27.27 5.76 2.51
CA LEU A 332 -26.18 5.62 1.54
C LEU A 332 -24.92 5.07 2.21
N SER A 333 -24.66 5.46 3.47
CA SER A 333 -23.58 4.90 4.29
C SER A 333 -23.74 3.39 4.53
N TYR A 334 -24.97 2.91 4.77
CA TYR A 334 -25.24 1.47 4.90
C TYR A 334 -24.86 0.71 3.62
N ILE A 335 -25.24 1.22 2.45
CA ILE A 335 -24.95 0.60 1.15
C ILE A 335 -23.44 0.60 0.88
N LEU A 336 -22.75 1.72 1.13
CA LEU A 336 -21.31 1.84 0.93
C LEU A 336 -20.50 0.88 1.83
N ILE A 337 -20.88 0.77 3.11
CA ILE A 337 -20.21 -0.14 4.04
C ILE A 337 -20.49 -1.59 3.64
N LEU A 338 -21.74 -1.94 3.30
CA LEU A 338 -22.10 -3.28 2.85
C LEU A 338 -21.33 -3.68 1.58
N PHE A 339 -21.26 -2.79 0.59
CA PHE A 339 -20.47 -3.00 -0.62
C PHE A 339 -18.98 -3.21 -0.31
N SER A 340 -18.44 -2.43 0.62
CA SER A 340 -17.05 -2.56 1.09
C SER A 340 -16.81 -3.90 1.81
N VAL A 341 -17.77 -4.40 2.57
CA VAL A 341 -17.71 -5.73 3.20
C VAL A 341 -17.70 -6.83 2.14
N ILE A 342 -18.54 -6.73 1.11
CA ILE A 342 -18.58 -7.68 -0.01
C ILE A 342 -17.24 -7.66 -0.76
N LEU A 343 -16.68 -6.49 -1.03
CA LEU A 343 -15.37 -6.36 -1.67
C LEU A 343 -14.26 -7.01 -0.82
N TRP A 344 -14.22 -6.71 0.47
CA TRP A 344 -13.27 -7.30 1.40
C TRP A 344 -13.39 -8.83 1.45
N SER A 345 -14.61 -9.33 1.37
CA SER A 345 -14.92 -10.76 1.32
C SER A 345 -14.38 -11.45 0.08
N ILE A 346 -14.47 -10.79 -1.09
CA ILE A 346 -13.86 -11.25 -2.34
C ILE A 346 -12.33 -11.31 -2.20
N LEU A 347 -11.72 -10.29 -1.57
CA LEU A 347 -10.26 -10.26 -1.34
C LEU A 347 -9.79 -11.41 -0.44
N ILE A 348 -10.51 -11.68 0.65
CA ILE A 348 -10.23 -12.81 1.55
C ILE A 348 -10.28 -14.13 0.78
N GLU A 349 -11.33 -14.34 -0.02
CA GLU A 349 -11.50 -15.57 -0.80
C GLU A 349 -10.38 -15.73 -1.83
N CYS A 350 -10.02 -14.67 -2.55
CA CYS A 350 -8.89 -14.65 -3.47
C CYS A 350 -7.57 -14.99 -2.75
N PHE A 351 -7.28 -14.35 -1.63
CA PHE A 351 -6.05 -14.55 -0.86
C PHE A 351 -5.93 -15.99 -0.35
N LEU A 352 -7.00 -16.55 0.21
CA LEU A 352 -7.00 -17.93 0.71
C LEU A 352 -6.91 -18.95 -0.42
N ASN A 353 -7.49 -18.68 -1.59
CA ASN A 353 -7.33 -19.52 -2.77
C ASN A 353 -5.88 -19.50 -3.30
N ILE A 354 -5.20 -18.36 -3.24
CA ILE A 354 -3.77 -18.25 -3.55
C ILE A 354 -2.94 -19.10 -2.57
N LEU A 355 -3.20 -19.01 -1.27
CA LEU A 355 -2.47 -19.77 -0.24
C LEU A 355 -2.70 -21.28 -0.31
N LYS A 356 -3.94 -21.73 -0.58
CA LYS A 356 -4.27 -23.15 -0.70
C LYS A 356 -3.62 -23.79 -1.93
N ASN A 357 -3.51 -23.06 -3.03
CA ASN A 357 -2.85 -23.52 -4.25
C ASN A 357 -1.32 -23.30 -4.20
N LYS A 358 -0.68 -23.83 -3.15
CA LYS A 358 0.79 -23.79 -2.92
C LYS A 358 1.64 -24.18 -4.14
N LYS A 359 1.06 -24.89 -5.12
CA LYS A 359 1.78 -25.38 -6.29
C LYS A 359 1.81 -24.47 -7.51
N ASN A 360 1.03 -23.39 -7.62
CA ASN A 360 1.20 -22.41 -8.71
C ASN A 360 0.35 -21.16 -8.49
N ILE A 361 0.83 -20.19 -7.70
CA ILE A 361 0.30 -18.82 -7.69
C ILE A 361 0.19 -18.30 -9.14
N VAL A 362 1.15 -18.67 -9.99
CA VAL A 362 1.19 -18.38 -11.42
C VAL A 362 0.01 -18.98 -12.19
N GLU A 363 -0.53 -20.16 -11.84
CA GLU A 363 -1.71 -20.74 -12.52
C GLU A 363 -3.03 -20.11 -12.08
N VAL A 364 -3.16 -19.78 -10.79
CA VAL A 364 -4.32 -19.03 -10.29
C VAL A 364 -4.37 -17.64 -10.93
N MET A 365 -3.22 -16.95 -10.98
CA MET A 365 -3.09 -15.67 -11.71
C MET A 365 -3.26 -15.83 -13.22
N LYS A 366 -3.02 -17.00 -13.82
CA LYS A 366 -3.41 -17.23 -15.21
C LYS A 366 -4.92 -17.28 -15.41
N LYS A 367 -5.67 -17.79 -14.44
CA LYS A 367 -7.14 -17.97 -14.52
C LYS A 367 -7.95 -16.72 -14.12
N LEU A 368 -7.38 -15.74 -13.42
CA LEU A 368 -8.10 -14.52 -13.05
C LEU A 368 -8.45 -13.68 -14.30
N ASP A 369 -9.72 -13.39 -14.54
CA ASP A 369 -10.16 -12.55 -15.65
C ASP A 369 -9.66 -11.10 -15.48
N ASN A 370 -9.25 -10.46 -16.58
CA ASN A 370 -8.86 -9.04 -16.61
C ASN A 370 -10.01 -8.14 -16.11
N ARG A 371 -11.27 -8.57 -16.24
CA ARG A 371 -12.44 -7.83 -15.74
C ARG A 371 -12.44 -7.65 -14.23
N TYR A 372 -11.93 -8.62 -13.46
CA TYR A 372 -11.83 -8.49 -11.99
C TYR A 372 -10.77 -7.49 -11.57
N LEU A 373 -9.66 -7.43 -12.31
CA LEU A 373 -8.59 -6.44 -12.08
C LEU A 373 -9.10 -5.04 -12.39
N LEU A 374 -9.79 -4.87 -13.53
CA LEU A 374 -10.41 -3.60 -13.89
C LEU A 374 -11.43 -3.16 -12.83
N PHE A 375 -12.29 -4.08 -12.37
CA PHE A 375 -13.23 -3.79 -11.29
C PHE A 375 -12.52 -3.32 -10.02
N PHE A 376 -11.44 -4.00 -9.60
CA PHE A 376 -10.67 -3.60 -8.43
C PHE A 376 -10.02 -2.21 -8.60
N SER A 377 -9.44 -1.93 -9.76
CA SER A 377 -8.90 -0.61 -10.10
C SER A 377 -9.96 0.49 -10.05
N ILE A 378 -11.16 0.23 -10.59
CA ILE A 378 -12.28 1.18 -10.53
C ILE A 378 -12.72 1.43 -9.09
N VAL A 379 -12.77 0.38 -8.26
CA VAL A 379 -13.15 0.52 -6.86
C VAL A 379 -12.10 1.36 -6.10
N LEU A 380 -10.80 1.10 -6.30
CA LEU A 380 -9.74 1.93 -5.74
C LEU A 380 -9.88 3.39 -6.16
N PHE A 381 -10.13 3.62 -7.46
CA PHE A 381 -10.35 4.96 -8.00
C PHE A 381 -11.54 5.66 -7.34
N ILE A 382 -12.67 4.98 -7.17
CA ILE A 382 -13.85 5.53 -6.49
C ILE A 382 -13.52 5.86 -5.03
N THR A 383 -12.78 4.99 -4.33
CA THR A 383 -12.38 5.27 -2.94
C THR A 383 -11.44 6.47 -2.81
N SER A 384 -10.67 6.79 -3.86
CA SER A 384 -9.76 7.95 -3.84
C SER A 384 -10.51 9.28 -3.65
N PHE A 385 -11.75 9.41 -4.14
CA PHE A 385 -12.56 10.64 -3.93
C PHE A 385 -12.89 10.89 -2.46
N SER A 386 -13.10 9.82 -1.69
CA SER A 386 -13.31 9.94 -0.24
C SER A 386 -12.02 10.32 0.48
N ASN A 387 -10.87 9.81 0.02
CA ASN A 387 -9.57 10.14 0.58
C ASN A 387 -9.21 11.61 0.36
N ASP A 388 -9.60 12.20 -0.78
CA ASP A 388 -9.25 13.57 -1.11
C ASP A 388 -9.74 14.55 -0.04
N ARG A 389 -10.97 14.36 0.45
CA ARG A 389 -11.62 15.23 1.45
C ARG A 389 -10.95 15.19 2.82
N VAL A 390 -10.05 14.24 3.08
CA VAL A 390 -9.34 14.11 4.37
C VAL A 390 -8.19 15.10 4.48
N PHE A 391 -7.54 15.44 3.36
CA PHE A 391 -6.35 16.29 3.36
C PHE A 391 -6.54 17.56 2.52
N PHE A 392 -7.06 17.44 1.30
CA PHE A 392 -7.14 18.56 0.36
C PHE A 392 -8.29 19.52 0.69
N VAL A 393 -8.04 20.80 0.43
CA VAL A 393 -8.99 21.89 0.59
C VAL A 393 -9.56 22.25 -0.79
N PHE A 394 -10.88 22.35 -0.89
CA PHE A 394 -11.60 22.67 -2.13
C PHE A 394 -12.24 24.07 -2.12
N GLN A 395 -11.91 24.90 -1.13
CA GLN A 395 -12.39 26.29 -1.03
C GLN A 395 -11.56 27.18 -1.99
N ASP A 396 -12.21 28.16 -2.61
CA ASP A 396 -11.60 29.20 -3.46
C ASP A 396 -10.68 28.68 -4.59
N MET A 397 -11.10 27.57 -5.22
CA MET A 397 -10.32 26.91 -6.27
C MET A 397 -10.22 27.74 -7.56
N SER A 398 -9.00 28.10 -7.95
CA SER A 398 -8.71 28.72 -9.24
C SER A 398 -8.93 27.73 -10.41
N LYS A 399 -9.05 28.25 -11.64
CA LYS A 399 -9.12 27.41 -12.86
C LYS A 399 -7.91 26.48 -12.98
N LEU A 400 -6.73 26.96 -12.62
CA LEU A 400 -5.48 26.21 -12.69
C LEU A 400 -5.47 25.06 -11.64
N ASN A 401 -5.96 25.33 -10.44
CA ASN A 401 -6.09 24.35 -9.36
C ASN A 401 -7.05 23.22 -9.76
N TRP A 402 -8.17 23.56 -10.41
CA TRP A 402 -9.09 22.57 -10.98
C TRP A 402 -8.42 21.70 -12.05
N MET A 403 -7.57 22.28 -12.90
CA MET A 403 -6.81 21.51 -13.89
C MET A 403 -5.83 20.55 -13.21
N VAL A 404 -5.15 20.94 -12.13
CA VAL A 404 -4.28 20.05 -11.36
C VAL A 404 -5.06 18.87 -10.79
N TYR A 405 -6.21 19.13 -10.17
CA TYR A 405 -7.07 18.09 -9.60
C TYR A 405 -7.54 17.08 -10.66
N ILE A 406 -8.15 17.57 -11.75
CA ILE A 406 -8.67 16.73 -12.84
C ILE A 406 -7.54 15.92 -13.48
N SER A 407 -6.40 16.56 -13.77
CA SER A 407 -5.24 15.89 -14.37
C SER A 407 -4.69 14.81 -13.44
N SER A 408 -4.58 15.09 -12.14
CA SER A 408 -4.14 14.12 -11.14
C SER A 408 -5.08 12.93 -11.06
N LYS A 409 -6.40 13.14 -11.13
CA LYS A 409 -7.38 12.04 -11.18
C LYS A 409 -7.27 11.18 -12.44
N ILE A 410 -7.09 11.80 -13.61
CA ILE A 410 -6.87 11.07 -14.85
C ILE A 410 -5.59 10.24 -14.76
N ILE A 411 -4.50 10.81 -14.27
CA ILE A 411 -3.23 10.10 -14.07
C ILE A 411 -3.42 8.94 -13.08
N LEU A 412 -4.09 9.18 -11.95
CA LEU A 412 -4.36 8.14 -10.96
C LEU A 412 -5.12 6.97 -11.56
N LEU A 413 -6.21 7.24 -12.31
CA LEU A 413 -7.00 6.21 -12.98
C LEU A 413 -6.14 5.40 -13.96
N ILE A 414 -5.32 6.07 -14.78
CA ILE A 414 -4.41 5.40 -15.70
C ILE A 414 -3.44 4.50 -14.93
N LEU A 415 -2.84 4.98 -13.83
CA LEU A 415 -1.90 4.20 -13.02
C LEU A 415 -2.58 3.00 -12.36
N GLU A 416 -3.73 3.20 -11.73
CA GLU A 416 -4.50 2.16 -11.05
C GLU A 416 -5.00 1.08 -12.00
N VAL A 417 -5.26 1.41 -13.27
CA VAL A 417 -5.66 0.43 -14.29
C VAL A 417 -4.43 -0.24 -14.92
N THR A 418 -3.44 0.52 -15.36
CA THR A 418 -2.31 0.01 -16.16
C THR A 418 -1.31 -0.79 -15.34
N ILE A 419 -0.98 -0.36 -14.11
CA ILE A 419 0.03 -1.02 -13.28
C ILE A 419 -0.41 -2.46 -12.94
N PRO A 420 -1.60 -2.71 -12.37
CA PRO A 420 -2.03 -4.07 -12.05
C PRO A 420 -2.11 -4.95 -13.30
N GLN A 421 -2.64 -4.42 -14.41
CA GLN A 421 -2.71 -5.17 -15.68
C GLN A 421 -1.33 -5.54 -16.21
N TYR A 422 -0.37 -4.61 -16.18
CA TYR A 422 1.00 -4.87 -16.63
C TYR A 422 1.66 -5.96 -15.80
N PHE A 423 1.62 -5.83 -14.47
CA PHE A 423 2.16 -6.85 -13.55
C PHE A 423 1.52 -8.20 -13.80
N PHE A 424 0.21 -8.23 -14.01
CA PHE A 424 -0.54 -9.46 -14.23
C PHE A 424 -0.20 -10.13 -15.57
N ILE A 425 -0.09 -9.37 -16.66
CA ILE A 425 0.37 -9.86 -17.97
C ILE A 425 1.80 -10.43 -17.86
N LYS A 426 2.67 -9.72 -17.13
CA LYS A 426 4.06 -10.15 -16.91
C LYS A 426 4.15 -11.40 -16.05
N ILE A 427 3.24 -11.61 -15.11
CA ILE A 427 3.19 -12.86 -14.32
C ILE A 427 2.66 -14.04 -15.16
N ARG A 428 1.72 -13.77 -16.08
CA ARG A 428 1.18 -14.80 -17.00
C ARG A 428 2.23 -15.29 -17.99
N LYS A 429 3.02 -14.38 -18.55
CA LYS A 429 4.19 -14.72 -19.37
C LYS A 429 5.24 -15.30 -18.43
N LYS A 430 5.77 -16.51 -18.67
CA LYS A 430 6.77 -17.18 -17.80
C LYS A 430 8.11 -16.42 -17.77
N ILE A 431 8.13 -15.24 -17.15
CA ILE A 431 9.30 -14.37 -17.09
C ILE A 431 10.21 -14.83 -15.96
N ASP A 432 11.51 -14.62 -16.15
CA ASP A 432 12.50 -14.85 -15.10
C ASP A 432 12.20 -13.95 -13.88
N TYR A 433 11.80 -14.58 -12.78
CA TYR A 433 11.53 -13.93 -11.49
C TYR A 433 12.78 -13.82 -10.60
N SER A 434 13.98 -13.99 -11.16
CA SER A 434 15.24 -13.84 -10.42
C SER A 434 15.35 -12.49 -9.70
N TRP A 435 14.68 -11.45 -10.22
CA TRP A 435 14.60 -10.13 -9.62
C TRP A 435 13.63 -10.00 -8.46
N LEU A 436 12.58 -10.83 -8.42
CA LEU A 436 11.53 -10.77 -7.41
C LEU A 436 12.10 -11.06 -6.02
N LYS A 437 13.03 -12.02 -5.90
CA LYS A 437 13.68 -12.32 -4.61
C LYS A 437 14.43 -11.10 -4.07
N SER A 438 15.26 -10.47 -4.91
CA SER A 438 16.03 -9.28 -4.52
C SER A 438 15.11 -8.12 -4.17
N TRP A 439 14.01 -7.96 -4.93
CA TRP A 439 12.99 -6.94 -4.68
C TRP A 439 12.28 -7.15 -3.34
N VAL A 440 11.78 -8.36 -3.06
CA VAL A 440 11.10 -8.68 -1.79
C VAL A 440 11.98 -8.40 -0.58
N ILE A 441 13.29 -8.72 -0.67
CA ILE A 441 14.22 -8.45 0.43
C ILE A 441 14.42 -6.93 0.60
N LEU A 442 14.73 -6.19 -0.47
CA LEU A 442 14.91 -4.73 -0.38
C LEU A 442 13.64 -4.04 0.13
N PHE A 443 12.49 -4.36 -0.48
CA PHE A 443 11.18 -3.84 -0.09
C PHE A 443 10.86 -4.18 1.37
N GLY A 444 11.13 -5.41 1.81
CA GLY A 444 10.92 -5.86 3.18
C GLY A 444 11.77 -5.10 4.19
N VAL A 445 13.07 -4.93 3.93
CA VAL A 445 13.97 -4.16 4.81
C VAL A 445 13.54 -2.69 4.86
N TYR A 446 13.32 -2.06 3.71
CA TYR A 446 12.91 -0.65 3.67
C TYR A 446 11.56 -0.42 4.35
N THR A 447 10.60 -1.33 4.17
CA THR A 447 9.30 -1.26 4.85
C THR A 447 9.46 -1.45 6.35
N ALA A 448 10.31 -2.38 6.80
CA ALA A 448 10.60 -2.55 8.22
C ALA A 448 11.20 -1.27 8.82
N CYS A 449 12.19 -0.67 8.16
CA CYS A 449 12.74 0.61 8.59
C CYS A 449 11.69 1.73 8.58
N LEU A 450 10.83 1.82 7.57
CA LEU A 450 9.72 2.78 7.52
C LEU A 450 8.77 2.61 8.71
N LEU A 451 8.45 1.39 9.11
CA LEU A 451 7.60 1.14 10.28
C LEU A 451 8.27 1.60 11.58
N LEU A 452 9.60 1.49 11.68
CA LEU A 452 10.38 1.97 12.82
C LEU A 452 10.44 3.50 12.90
N VAL A 453 10.47 4.19 11.76
CA VAL A 453 10.46 5.66 11.68
C VAL A 453 9.12 6.26 11.28
N TRP A 454 8.02 5.50 11.33
CA TRP A 454 6.73 5.90 10.78
C TRP A 454 6.32 7.29 11.30
N PRO A 455 5.77 8.20 10.47
CA PRO A 455 5.43 8.06 9.05
C PRO A 455 6.58 8.48 8.12
N GLY A 456 7.84 8.29 8.54
CA GLY A 456 9.04 8.68 7.81
C GLY A 456 9.89 9.72 8.50
N ILE A 457 10.97 10.11 7.82
CA ILE A 457 11.83 11.22 8.21
C ILE A 457 11.33 12.45 7.46
N TRP A 458 10.96 13.49 8.20
CA TRP A 458 10.41 14.74 7.67
C TRP A 458 11.15 15.87 8.35
N ASN A 459 11.55 16.89 7.57
CA ASN A 459 12.40 17.93 8.11
C ASN A 459 11.95 19.33 7.68
N ASN A 460 12.18 19.71 6.42
CA ASN A 460 12.15 21.09 5.96
C ASN A 460 11.15 21.27 4.82
N ASP A 461 11.66 21.30 3.58
CA ASP A 461 10.92 21.58 2.34
C ASP A 461 9.69 20.68 2.13
N GLU A 462 9.68 19.49 2.73
CA GLU A 462 8.59 18.53 2.59
C GLU A 462 7.30 19.04 3.23
N PHE A 463 7.40 19.78 4.34
CA PHE A 463 6.25 20.40 4.97
C PHE A 463 5.72 21.58 4.15
N LEU A 464 6.61 22.34 3.50
CA LEU A 464 6.23 23.37 2.55
C LEU A 464 5.47 22.79 1.36
N ILE A 465 5.98 21.71 0.75
CA ILE A 465 5.28 20.99 -0.32
C ILE A 465 3.89 20.57 0.15
N LEU A 466 3.77 19.95 1.33
CA LEU A 466 2.47 19.53 1.88
C LEU A 466 1.50 20.69 2.03
N GLY A 467 1.94 21.83 2.57
CA GLY A 467 1.11 23.03 2.72
C GLY A 467 0.62 23.58 1.37
N THR A 468 1.50 23.61 0.37
CA THR A 468 1.18 24.07 -0.99
C THR A 468 0.19 23.13 -1.68
N ILE A 469 0.46 21.82 -1.70
CA ILE A 469 -0.41 20.86 -2.39
C ILE A 469 -1.77 20.66 -1.72
N GLN A 470 -1.88 20.99 -0.42
CA GLN A 470 -3.15 20.96 0.30
C GLN A 470 -4.22 21.82 -0.39
N HIS A 471 -3.79 22.91 -1.04
CA HIS A 471 -4.63 23.87 -1.75
C HIS A 471 -4.57 23.69 -3.28
N TRP A 472 -4.09 22.54 -3.76
CA TRP A 472 -3.93 22.22 -5.18
C TRP A 472 -2.96 23.12 -5.95
N ASP A 473 -2.07 23.79 -5.24
CA ASP A 473 -1.01 24.60 -5.82
C ASP A 473 0.27 23.77 -6.00
N ILE A 474 1.25 24.29 -6.77
CA ILE A 474 2.47 23.59 -7.14
C ILE A 474 3.69 24.37 -6.63
N GLN A 475 4.48 23.73 -5.75
CA GLN A 475 5.74 24.32 -5.32
C GLN A 475 6.81 24.14 -6.41
N PHE A 476 6.96 25.15 -7.27
CA PHE A 476 7.77 25.06 -8.48
C PHE A 476 9.27 24.76 -8.21
N HIS A 477 9.83 25.28 -7.12
CA HIS A 477 11.22 25.00 -6.71
C HIS A 477 11.48 23.52 -6.48
N GLN A 478 10.46 22.74 -6.14
CA GLN A 478 10.56 21.31 -5.86
C GLN A 478 10.17 20.43 -7.06
N SER A 479 9.92 21.02 -8.24
CA SER A 479 9.45 20.38 -9.48
C SER A 479 8.00 19.88 -9.43
N LEU A 480 7.27 20.08 -10.54
CA LEU A 480 5.93 19.54 -10.77
C LEU A 480 5.85 18.02 -10.49
N LEU A 481 6.87 17.23 -10.83
CA LEU A 481 6.85 15.78 -10.62
C LEU A 481 6.76 15.40 -9.13
N THR A 482 7.45 16.14 -8.26
CA THR A 482 7.42 15.90 -6.82
C THR A 482 6.05 16.24 -6.24
N ASN A 483 5.47 17.37 -6.66
CA ASN A 483 4.13 17.78 -6.23
C ASN A 483 3.08 16.75 -6.67
N LEU A 484 3.11 16.33 -7.95
CA LEU A 484 2.21 15.29 -8.46
C LEU A 484 2.42 13.96 -7.72
N PHE A 485 3.66 13.57 -7.43
CA PHE A 485 3.95 12.37 -6.65
C PHE A 485 3.30 12.41 -5.26
N TYR A 486 3.38 13.55 -4.57
CA TYR A 486 2.71 13.73 -3.27
C TYR A 486 1.19 13.67 -3.40
N ILE A 487 0.61 14.40 -4.36
CA ILE A 487 -0.84 14.45 -4.59
C ILE A 487 -1.37 13.03 -4.84
N LEU A 488 -0.81 12.32 -5.82
CA LEU A 488 -1.23 10.96 -6.17
C LEU A 488 -1.10 9.98 -4.99
N SER A 489 -0.03 10.12 -4.20
CA SER A 489 0.18 9.29 -3.01
C SER A 489 -0.89 9.51 -1.95
N ILE A 490 -1.27 10.76 -1.69
CA ILE A 490 -2.32 11.11 -0.72
C ILE A 490 -3.70 10.69 -1.22
N MET A 491 -3.98 10.78 -2.52
CA MET A 491 -5.22 10.27 -3.12
C MET A 491 -5.41 8.76 -2.90
N ILE A 492 -4.31 7.97 -2.93
CA ILE A 492 -4.35 6.53 -2.63
C ILE A 492 -4.68 6.29 -1.15
N TYR A 493 -4.01 6.99 -0.24
CA TYR A 493 -4.35 6.97 1.19
C TYR A 493 -3.79 8.22 1.88
N PRO A 494 -4.62 9.00 2.62
CA PRO A 494 -4.25 10.32 3.13
C PRO A 494 -3.35 10.20 4.38
N SER A 495 -2.08 9.88 4.16
CA SER A 495 -1.05 9.78 5.19
C SER A 495 0.33 10.15 4.62
N CYS A 496 1.13 10.86 5.43
CA CYS A 496 2.56 11.09 5.14
C CYS A 496 3.31 9.78 4.90
N GLY A 497 2.92 8.70 5.59
CA GLY A 497 3.55 7.38 5.44
C GLY A 497 3.28 6.75 4.06
N THR A 498 2.17 7.09 3.41
CA THR A 498 1.83 6.58 2.06
C THR A 498 2.82 7.08 1.02
N ILE A 499 3.20 8.36 1.09
CA ILE A 499 4.15 8.99 0.17
C ILE A 499 5.48 8.21 0.19
N ILE A 500 5.98 7.93 1.39
CA ILE A 500 7.24 7.22 1.56
C ILE A 500 7.08 5.73 1.25
N TRP A 501 5.94 5.12 1.55
CA TRP A 501 5.69 3.72 1.19
C TRP A 501 5.71 3.49 -0.33
N ILE A 502 5.11 4.41 -1.10
CA ILE A 502 5.17 4.37 -2.58
C ILE A 502 6.62 4.61 -3.06
N GLN A 503 7.35 5.54 -2.43
CA GLN A 503 8.77 5.74 -2.72
C GLN A 503 9.58 4.47 -2.45
N VAL A 504 9.37 3.80 -1.32
CA VAL A 504 9.98 2.50 -0.96
C VAL A 504 9.68 1.44 -2.02
N LEU A 505 8.44 1.36 -2.51
CA LEU A 505 8.05 0.43 -3.57
C LEU A 505 8.80 0.69 -4.88
N ILE A 506 8.89 1.96 -5.31
CA ILE A 506 9.58 2.34 -6.55
C ILE A 506 11.10 2.12 -6.43
N CYS A 507 11.71 2.63 -5.35
CA CYS A 507 13.15 2.54 -5.10
C CYS A 507 13.60 1.07 -4.95
N SER A 508 12.85 0.25 -4.21
CA SER A 508 13.17 -1.19 -4.11
C SER A 508 13.13 -1.90 -5.46
N PHE A 509 12.15 -1.56 -6.32
CA PHE A 509 12.04 -2.15 -7.66
C PHE A 509 13.22 -1.77 -8.54
N ILE A 510 13.56 -0.49 -8.60
CA ILE A 510 14.69 0.01 -9.38
C ILE A 510 16.03 -0.55 -8.85
N GLY A 511 16.22 -0.57 -7.53
CA GLY A 511 17.41 -1.13 -6.90
C GLY A 511 17.57 -2.62 -7.22
N ALA A 512 16.49 -3.40 -7.11
CA ALA A 512 16.49 -4.80 -7.48
C ALA A 512 16.79 -5.00 -8.97
N TYR A 513 16.16 -4.22 -9.86
CA TYR A 513 16.43 -4.29 -11.29
C TYR A 513 17.91 -4.04 -11.62
N SER A 514 18.47 -2.96 -11.09
CA SER A 514 19.87 -2.56 -11.32
C SER A 514 20.85 -3.60 -10.78
N PHE A 515 20.57 -4.16 -9.60
CA PHE A 515 21.32 -5.28 -9.03
C PHE A 515 21.32 -6.51 -9.95
N ASN A 516 20.17 -6.87 -10.53
CA ASN A 516 20.09 -8.05 -11.38
C ASN A 516 20.83 -7.89 -12.71
N ILE A 517 20.92 -6.68 -13.25
CA ILE A 517 21.77 -6.40 -14.43
C ILE A 517 23.23 -6.75 -14.13
N LEU A 518 23.76 -6.35 -12.97
CA LEU A 518 25.12 -6.73 -12.56
C LEU A 518 25.22 -8.22 -12.23
N LYS A 519 24.24 -8.78 -11.51
CA LYS A 519 24.24 -10.18 -11.08
C LYS A 519 24.29 -11.16 -12.26
N LYS A 520 23.56 -10.87 -13.35
CA LYS A 520 23.62 -11.66 -14.60
C LYS A 520 25.04 -11.70 -15.20
N LYS A 521 25.88 -10.69 -14.93
CA LYS A 521 27.25 -10.61 -15.43
C LYS A 521 28.27 -11.18 -14.45
N ASN A 522 28.14 -10.88 -13.16
CA ASN A 522 28.95 -11.43 -12.07
C ASN A 522 28.21 -11.26 -10.73
N LYS A 523 27.81 -12.37 -10.10
CA LYS A 523 27.04 -12.34 -8.85
C LYS A 523 27.81 -11.75 -7.67
N TYR A 524 29.12 -11.95 -7.59
CA TYR A 524 29.92 -11.54 -6.42
C TYR A 524 30.12 -10.02 -6.39
N ILE A 525 30.46 -9.44 -7.55
CA ILE A 525 30.62 -7.98 -7.66
C ILE A 525 29.27 -7.26 -7.54
N ALA A 526 28.18 -7.88 -8.03
CA ALA A 526 26.84 -7.29 -7.90
C ALA A 526 26.45 -7.04 -6.43
N TYR A 527 26.95 -7.82 -5.47
CA TYR A 527 26.66 -7.60 -4.05
C TYR A 527 27.21 -6.27 -3.51
N ALA A 528 28.21 -5.65 -4.14
CA ALA A 528 28.67 -4.31 -3.75
C ALA A 528 27.55 -3.26 -3.87
N LEU A 529 26.80 -3.28 -4.97
CA LEU A 529 25.61 -2.42 -5.13
C LEU A 529 24.53 -2.80 -4.12
N TYR A 530 24.33 -4.10 -3.88
CA TYR A 530 23.31 -4.56 -2.93
C TYR A 530 23.60 -4.09 -1.50
N ILE A 531 24.88 -4.08 -1.10
CA ILE A 531 25.33 -3.52 0.17
C ILE A 531 25.08 -2.01 0.20
N ALA A 532 25.48 -1.27 -0.84
CA ALA A 532 25.25 0.18 -0.90
C ALA A 532 23.78 0.56 -0.79
N LEU A 533 22.87 -0.24 -1.39
CA LEU A 533 21.42 -0.06 -1.29
C LEU A 533 20.90 -0.28 0.14
N LEU A 534 21.58 -1.08 0.96
CA LEU A 534 21.24 -1.35 2.36
C LEU A 534 22.05 -0.49 3.34
N MET A 535 22.91 0.40 2.86
CA MET A 535 23.68 1.28 3.73
C MET A 535 22.80 2.40 4.32
N PRO A 536 23.15 2.89 5.52
CA PRO A 536 22.36 3.91 6.21
C PRO A 536 22.04 5.18 5.39
N PRO A 537 22.94 5.76 4.56
CA PRO A 537 22.59 6.90 3.71
C PRO A 537 21.44 6.58 2.74
N THR A 538 21.46 5.40 2.11
CA THR A 538 20.40 5.01 1.18
C THR A 538 19.08 4.74 1.89
N ILE A 539 19.12 4.05 3.04
CA ILE A 539 17.91 3.83 3.84
C ILE A 539 17.34 5.19 4.31
N TYR A 540 18.18 6.11 4.79
CA TYR A 540 17.77 7.46 5.18
C TYR A 540 17.02 8.16 4.05
N TYR A 541 17.62 8.26 2.85
CA TYR A 541 16.98 8.94 1.72
C TYR A 541 15.71 8.26 1.25
N ILE A 542 15.65 6.93 1.26
CA ILE A 542 14.41 6.20 0.95
C ILE A 542 13.29 6.55 1.92
N LEU A 543 13.62 6.84 3.18
CA LEU A 543 12.68 7.21 4.23
C LEU A 543 12.45 8.72 4.34
N TYR A 544 13.09 9.51 3.47
CA TYR A 544 13.01 10.97 3.41
C TYR A 544 12.32 11.38 2.10
N PRO A 545 11.13 12.01 2.13
CA PRO A 545 10.30 12.18 0.93
C PRO A 545 10.70 13.39 0.08
N LEU A 546 12.01 13.63 -0.10
CA LEU A 546 12.50 14.70 -0.93
C LEU A 546 12.73 14.22 -2.37
N ARG A 547 12.59 15.12 -3.36
CA ARG A 547 12.76 14.83 -4.80
C ARG A 547 14.04 14.09 -5.15
N VAL A 548 15.12 14.34 -4.40
CA VAL A 548 16.45 13.77 -4.61
C VAL A 548 16.41 12.24 -4.65
N THR A 549 15.58 11.61 -3.82
CA THR A 549 15.57 10.16 -3.69
C THR A 549 15.06 9.50 -4.96
N LEU A 550 13.87 9.87 -5.43
CA LEU A 550 13.31 9.35 -6.67
C LEU A 550 14.19 9.71 -7.88
N TYR A 551 14.71 10.93 -7.92
CA TYR A 551 15.68 11.35 -8.93
C TYR A 551 16.92 10.45 -8.96
N SER A 552 17.53 10.16 -7.80
CA SER A 552 18.75 9.35 -7.70
C SER A 552 18.51 7.91 -8.17
N PHE A 553 17.36 7.33 -7.80
CA PHE A 553 16.99 6.00 -8.28
C PHE A 553 16.69 6.00 -9.77
N LEU A 554 16.02 7.01 -10.31
CA LEU A 554 15.81 7.11 -11.77
C LEU A 554 17.12 7.30 -12.53
N MET A 555 18.06 8.07 -12.00
CA MET A 555 19.41 8.20 -12.56
C MET A 555 20.12 6.85 -12.57
N LEU A 556 20.10 6.10 -11.45
CA LEU A 556 20.59 4.72 -11.38
C LEU A 556 19.91 3.83 -12.43
N TYR A 557 18.60 3.95 -12.59
CA TYR A 557 17.83 3.19 -13.58
C TYR A 557 18.29 3.51 -15.01
N LEU A 558 18.54 4.78 -15.33
CA LEU A 558 19.00 5.23 -16.64
C LEU A 558 20.35 4.61 -17.01
N PHE A 559 21.33 4.70 -16.12
CA PHE A 559 22.65 4.16 -16.37
C PHE A 559 22.67 2.62 -16.34
N ALA A 560 21.88 2.00 -15.46
CA ALA A 560 21.73 0.54 -15.46
C ALA A 560 21.08 0.02 -16.74
N PHE A 561 19.97 0.65 -17.17
CA PHE A 561 19.29 0.31 -18.41
C PHE A 561 20.17 0.55 -19.64
N SER A 562 20.96 1.64 -19.63
CA SER A 562 21.96 1.92 -20.66
C SER A 562 22.97 0.77 -20.78
N VAL A 563 23.51 0.30 -19.66
CA VAL A 563 24.43 -0.85 -19.62
C VAL A 563 23.76 -2.12 -20.14
N GLU A 564 22.50 -2.36 -19.80
CA GLU A 564 21.75 -3.52 -20.31
C GLU A 564 21.66 -3.46 -21.84
N LEU A 565 21.15 -2.36 -22.40
CA LEU A 565 21.00 -2.16 -23.84
C LEU A 565 22.31 -2.32 -24.63
N ILE A 566 23.41 -1.73 -24.15
CA ILE A 566 24.71 -1.83 -24.83
C ILE A 566 25.26 -3.27 -24.78
N SER A 567 24.86 -4.04 -23.78
CA SER A 567 25.38 -5.38 -23.54
C SER A 567 24.54 -6.50 -24.15
N GLU A 568 23.32 -6.21 -24.57
CA GLU A 568 22.50 -7.17 -25.31
C GLU A 568 23.01 -7.30 -26.74
N THR A 569 23.16 -8.54 -27.21
CA THR A 569 23.56 -8.84 -28.60
C THR A 569 22.39 -8.84 -29.57
N ARG A 570 21.18 -8.50 -29.11
CA ARG A 570 19.94 -8.50 -29.90
C ARG A 570 19.68 -7.13 -30.50
N GLU A 571 18.89 -7.08 -31.57
CA GLU A 571 18.39 -5.80 -32.09
C GLU A 571 17.56 -5.08 -31.02
N ILE A 572 17.83 -3.79 -30.87
CA ILE A 572 17.09 -2.94 -29.94
C ILE A 572 15.71 -2.61 -30.52
N THR A 573 14.70 -2.71 -29.67
CA THR A 573 13.30 -2.45 -30.01
C THR A 573 12.94 -0.98 -29.86
N LEU A 574 11.93 -0.53 -30.62
CA LEU A 574 11.38 0.82 -30.50
C LEU A 574 10.95 1.15 -29.06
N ALA A 575 10.29 0.21 -28.38
CA ALA A 575 9.82 0.41 -27.01
C ALA A 575 10.97 0.68 -26.02
N GLN A 576 12.14 0.05 -26.22
CA GLN A 576 13.33 0.31 -25.41
C GLN A 576 13.88 1.72 -25.63
N ILE A 577 13.88 2.21 -26.87
CA ILE A 577 14.34 3.57 -27.19
C ILE A 577 13.38 4.64 -26.68
N VAL A 578 12.07 4.45 -26.87
CA VAL A 578 11.06 5.37 -26.34
C VAL A 578 11.17 5.46 -24.82
N LYS A 579 11.36 4.32 -24.14
CA LYS A 579 11.58 4.27 -22.69
C LYS A 579 12.85 5.03 -22.29
N LEU A 580 13.96 4.85 -23.00
CA LEU A 580 15.21 5.57 -22.76
C LEU A 580 15.00 7.08 -22.89
N GLY A 581 14.35 7.54 -23.96
CA GLY A 581 14.10 8.96 -24.19
C GLY A 581 13.20 9.59 -23.12
N ILE A 582 12.13 8.90 -22.72
CA ILE A 582 11.26 9.34 -21.61
C ILE A 582 12.07 9.47 -20.31
N MET A 583 12.97 8.52 -20.02
CA MET A 583 13.80 8.58 -18.82
C MET A 583 14.77 9.76 -18.83
N ILE A 584 15.41 10.05 -19.97
CA ILE A 584 16.25 11.24 -20.15
C ILE A 584 15.42 12.51 -19.89
N ALA A 585 14.22 12.60 -20.47
CA ALA A 585 13.32 13.73 -20.30
C ALA A 585 12.92 13.94 -18.83
N LEU A 586 12.52 12.86 -18.13
CA LEU A 586 12.09 12.92 -16.73
C LEU A 586 13.22 13.37 -15.80
N ILE A 587 14.42 12.80 -15.93
CA ILE A 587 15.58 13.16 -15.10
C ILE A 587 15.98 14.63 -15.34
N SER A 588 16.04 15.03 -16.60
CA SER A 588 16.40 16.39 -17.01
C SER A 588 15.35 17.44 -16.60
N PHE A 589 14.09 17.03 -16.45
CA PHE A 589 13.02 17.90 -15.96
C PHE A 589 12.99 18.00 -14.43
N TRP A 590 13.26 16.90 -13.72
CA TRP A 590 13.15 16.84 -12.25
C TRP A 590 14.20 17.71 -11.55
N ARG A 591 15.39 17.85 -12.17
CA ARG A 591 16.51 18.63 -11.63
C ARG A 591 17.12 19.53 -12.72
N ILE A 592 17.32 20.81 -12.41
CA ILE A 592 17.73 21.83 -13.38
C ILE A 592 19.16 21.59 -13.87
N GLU A 593 20.06 21.21 -12.95
CA GLU A 593 21.47 20.92 -13.21
C GLU A 593 21.64 19.80 -14.24
N SER A 594 20.67 18.90 -14.34
CA SER A 594 20.68 17.76 -15.28
C SER A 594 20.02 18.06 -16.62
N ARG A 595 19.56 19.28 -16.88
CA ARG A 595 18.95 19.67 -18.17
C ARG A 595 19.88 19.45 -19.36
N PHE A 596 21.20 19.52 -19.16
CA PHE A 596 22.17 19.28 -20.22
C PHE A 596 22.14 17.83 -20.75
N PHE A 597 21.62 16.86 -19.98
CA PHE A 597 21.46 15.48 -20.43
C PHE A 597 20.57 15.35 -21.66
N ILE A 598 19.61 16.26 -21.85
CA ILE A 598 18.77 16.33 -23.05
C ILE A 598 19.63 16.41 -24.30
N ILE A 599 20.72 17.15 -24.26
CA ILE A 599 21.61 17.31 -25.40
C ILE A 599 22.64 16.17 -25.38
N VAL A 600 23.39 16.04 -24.29
CA VAL A 600 24.55 15.12 -24.24
C VAL A 600 24.13 13.67 -24.39
N LEU A 601 23.17 13.17 -23.62
CA LEU A 601 22.78 11.76 -23.69
C LEU A 601 22.04 11.44 -24.98
N THR A 602 21.20 12.35 -25.47
CA THR A 602 20.47 12.16 -26.73
C THR A 602 21.42 12.10 -27.92
N LEU A 603 22.46 12.95 -27.96
CA LEU A 603 23.49 12.89 -29.00
C LEU A 603 24.33 11.62 -28.87
N LEU A 604 24.79 11.26 -27.67
CA LEU A 604 25.57 10.04 -27.46
C LEU A 604 24.81 8.80 -27.92
N TRP A 605 23.55 8.64 -27.49
CA TRP A 605 22.69 7.54 -27.95
C TRP A 605 22.32 7.65 -29.42
N GLY A 606 22.08 8.86 -29.93
CA GLY A 606 21.80 9.11 -31.34
C GLY A 606 22.92 8.64 -32.25
N ILE A 607 24.17 9.05 -31.96
CA ILE A 607 25.36 8.62 -32.69
C ILE A 607 25.48 7.09 -32.65
N TRP A 608 25.32 6.50 -31.46
CA TRP A 608 25.41 5.05 -31.31
C TRP A 608 24.35 4.29 -32.13
N LEU A 609 23.09 4.79 -32.13
CA LEU A 609 22.01 4.23 -32.94
C LEU A 609 22.24 4.39 -34.45
N LEU A 610 22.78 5.54 -34.89
CA LEU A 610 23.09 5.78 -36.29
C LEU A 610 24.23 4.88 -36.81
N VAL A 611 25.18 4.54 -35.95
CA VAL A 611 26.33 3.68 -36.29
C VAL A 611 25.97 2.19 -36.24
N LYS A 612 25.13 1.77 -35.28
CA LYS A 612 24.88 0.34 -35.00
C LYS A 612 23.49 -0.16 -35.37
N HIS A 613 22.52 0.74 -35.59
CA HIS A 613 21.11 0.40 -35.77
C HIS A 613 20.44 1.29 -36.83
N LYS A 614 19.10 1.33 -36.83
CA LYS A 614 18.28 2.00 -37.85
C LYS A 614 18.12 3.49 -37.53
N LYS A 615 18.24 4.35 -38.55
CA LYS A 615 18.03 5.82 -38.43
C LYS A 615 16.65 6.19 -37.85
N THR A 616 15.63 5.40 -38.12
CA THR A 616 14.27 5.62 -37.58
C THR A 616 14.23 5.58 -36.06
N LEU A 617 15.06 4.75 -35.41
CA LEU A 617 15.13 4.71 -33.94
C LEU A 617 15.64 6.02 -33.35
N PHE A 618 16.54 6.73 -34.05
CA PHE A 618 17.01 8.03 -33.60
C PHE A 618 15.91 9.09 -33.61
N ILE A 619 15.03 9.09 -34.63
CA ILE A 619 13.87 10.01 -34.69
C ILE A 619 12.94 9.76 -33.49
N TRP A 620 12.69 8.48 -33.17
CA TRP A 620 11.89 8.12 -32.00
C TRP A 620 12.56 8.48 -30.67
N LEU A 621 13.89 8.41 -30.59
CA LEU A 621 14.63 8.92 -29.44
C LEU A 621 14.40 10.42 -29.28
N LEU A 622 14.58 11.21 -30.34
CA LEU A 622 14.34 12.66 -30.30
C LEU A 622 12.90 12.97 -29.87
N ALA A 623 11.91 12.35 -30.50
CA ALA A 623 10.50 12.57 -30.17
C ALA A 623 10.20 12.22 -28.70
N SER A 624 10.72 11.10 -28.20
CA SER A 624 10.50 10.65 -26.83
C SER A 624 11.26 11.45 -25.76
N VAL A 625 12.30 12.20 -26.13
CA VAL A 625 12.99 13.14 -25.24
C VAL A 625 12.29 14.51 -25.24
N PHE A 626 12.13 15.11 -26.42
CA PHE A 626 11.71 16.52 -26.54
C PHE A 626 10.22 16.73 -26.29
N LEU A 627 9.33 15.80 -26.72
CA LEU A 627 7.89 15.97 -26.49
C LEU A 627 7.53 15.94 -24.99
N PRO A 628 7.95 14.93 -24.20
CA PRO A 628 7.63 14.92 -22.77
C PRO A 628 8.30 16.07 -22.01
N PHE A 629 9.57 16.39 -22.33
CA PHE A 629 10.26 17.50 -21.68
C PHE A 629 9.61 18.85 -21.97
N GLY A 630 9.24 19.10 -23.23
CA GLY A 630 8.55 20.32 -23.65
C GLY A 630 7.19 20.47 -22.98
N LEU A 631 6.40 19.39 -22.92
CA LEU A 631 5.10 19.38 -22.25
C LEU A 631 5.24 19.68 -20.75
N LEU A 632 6.12 18.95 -20.05
CA LEU A 632 6.33 19.14 -18.61
C LEU A 632 6.85 20.54 -18.28
N SER A 633 7.79 21.06 -19.09
CA SER A 633 8.34 22.41 -18.93
C SER A 633 7.29 23.49 -19.15
N HIS A 634 6.44 23.33 -20.17
CA HIS A 634 5.35 24.26 -20.43
C HIS A 634 4.36 24.33 -19.26
N VAL A 635 3.95 23.17 -18.74
CA VAL A 635 3.05 23.11 -17.58
C VAL A 635 3.71 23.70 -16.34
N ASN A 636 4.96 23.35 -16.05
CA ASN A 636 5.68 23.87 -14.89
C ASN A 636 5.80 25.39 -14.92
N ASN A 637 6.15 25.96 -16.08
CA ASN A 637 6.29 27.40 -16.26
C ASN A 637 4.99 28.18 -16.06
N ALA A 638 3.82 27.54 -16.18
CA ALA A 638 2.54 28.18 -15.88
C ALA A 638 2.34 28.47 -14.37
N PHE A 639 3.10 27.81 -13.49
CA PHE A 639 3.07 27.99 -12.03
C PHE A 639 4.30 28.76 -11.50
N VAL A 640 5.25 29.11 -12.37
CA VAL A 640 6.49 29.78 -11.95
C VAL A 640 6.25 31.28 -11.84
N ASP A 641 6.43 31.82 -10.63
CA ASP A 641 6.66 33.25 -10.48
C ASP A 641 8.08 33.58 -10.99
N LYS A 642 8.15 34.48 -11.97
CA LYS A 642 9.39 34.80 -12.69
C LYS A 642 10.46 35.35 -11.75
N LYS A 643 10.07 36.25 -10.83
CA LYS A 643 11.00 36.91 -9.89
C LYS A 643 11.55 35.90 -8.90
N THR A 644 10.70 35.05 -8.33
CA THR A 644 11.11 33.99 -7.41
C THR A 644 12.08 33.00 -8.08
N SER A 645 11.86 32.69 -9.36
CA SER A 645 12.79 31.87 -10.16
C SER A 645 14.16 32.53 -10.38
N GLN A 646 14.18 33.85 -10.64
CA GLN A 646 15.41 34.63 -10.78
C GLN A 646 16.22 34.64 -9.48
N ILE A 647 15.56 34.90 -8.34
CA ILE A 647 16.20 34.90 -7.01
C ILE A 647 16.79 33.53 -6.67
N ALA A 648 16.04 32.44 -6.90
CA ALA A 648 16.54 31.10 -6.64
C ALA A 648 17.74 30.71 -7.52
N THR A 649 17.81 31.26 -8.74
CA THR A 649 18.99 31.07 -9.62
C THR A 649 20.21 31.79 -9.03
N LEU A 650 20.06 33.03 -8.59
CA LEU A 650 21.16 33.79 -7.97
C LEU A 650 21.67 33.10 -6.70
N ASN A 651 20.76 32.61 -5.84
CA ASN A 651 21.09 31.86 -4.62
C ASN A 651 22.01 30.65 -4.85
N SER A 652 22.03 30.08 -6.06
CA SER A 652 22.91 28.97 -6.42
C SER A 652 24.40 29.37 -6.43
N PHE A 653 24.69 30.66 -6.64
CA PHE A 653 26.05 31.19 -6.78
C PHE A 653 26.50 32.06 -5.61
N VAL A 654 25.57 32.61 -4.81
CA VAL A 654 25.84 33.61 -3.76
C VAL A 654 26.93 33.18 -2.77
N THR A 655 26.90 31.96 -2.24
CA THR A 655 27.92 31.51 -1.26
C THR A 655 29.33 31.48 -1.86
N GLY A 656 29.47 30.93 -3.08
CA GLY A 656 30.76 30.91 -3.78
C GLY A 656 31.24 32.32 -4.16
N ILE A 657 30.34 33.18 -4.62
CA ILE A 657 30.66 34.56 -4.99
C ILE A 657 31.05 35.38 -3.76
N SER A 658 30.40 35.18 -2.61
CA SER A 658 30.71 35.90 -1.38
C SER A 658 32.17 35.72 -0.94
N ILE A 659 32.71 34.51 -1.08
CA ILE A 659 34.12 34.22 -0.81
C ILE A 659 35.01 34.73 -1.95
N LEU A 660 34.62 34.49 -3.20
CA LEU A 660 35.42 34.92 -4.35
C LEU A 660 35.70 36.44 -4.30
N LEU A 661 34.70 37.24 -3.90
CA LEU A 661 34.79 38.69 -3.77
C LEU A 661 35.72 39.17 -2.65
N THR A 662 36.18 38.30 -1.76
CA THR A 662 37.19 38.64 -0.74
C THR A 662 38.62 38.64 -1.29
N ASN A 663 38.81 38.13 -2.51
CA ASN A 663 40.13 38.11 -3.15
C ASN A 663 40.43 39.45 -3.82
N ASP A 664 41.60 40.02 -3.54
CA ASP A 664 42.06 41.28 -4.10
C ASP A 664 42.52 41.15 -5.58
N GLU A 665 42.81 39.94 -6.06
CA GLU A 665 43.35 39.68 -7.40
C GLU A 665 42.34 39.06 -8.39
N LEU A 666 41.13 39.62 -8.47
CA LEU A 666 40.11 39.13 -9.40
C LEU A 666 40.38 39.53 -10.85
N ARG A 667 40.07 38.62 -11.78
CA ARG A 667 40.12 38.84 -13.23
C ARG A 667 38.73 38.95 -13.84
N SER A 668 38.59 39.78 -14.87
CA SER A 668 37.36 39.95 -15.66
C SER A 668 37.70 40.24 -17.13
N PHE A 669 36.74 40.03 -18.04
CA PHE A 669 36.88 40.41 -19.45
C PHE A 669 36.62 41.90 -19.67
N ARG A 670 35.77 42.50 -18.83
CA ARG A 670 35.41 43.93 -18.82
C ARG A 670 36.07 44.66 -17.66
N ASP A 671 35.92 45.98 -17.60
CA ASP A 671 36.36 46.77 -16.46
C ASP A 671 35.72 46.22 -15.17
N MET A 672 36.54 45.87 -14.20
CA MET A 672 36.12 45.30 -12.92
C MET A 672 35.10 46.21 -12.22
N LYS A 673 35.20 47.54 -12.37
CA LYS A 673 34.22 48.49 -11.80
C LYS A 673 32.83 48.30 -12.38
N GLU A 674 32.71 47.99 -13.67
CA GLU A 674 31.42 47.74 -14.32
C GLU A 674 30.82 46.40 -13.86
N VAL A 675 31.66 45.37 -13.73
CA VAL A 675 31.28 44.03 -13.27
C VAL A 675 30.77 44.09 -11.82
N ILE A 676 31.55 44.73 -10.93
CA ILE A 676 31.19 44.97 -9.53
C ILE A 676 29.91 45.81 -9.43
N SER A 677 29.80 46.92 -10.16
CA SER A 677 28.61 47.77 -10.13
C SER A 677 27.34 47.01 -10.57
N SER A 678 27.46 46.13 -11.56
CA SER A 678 26.34 45.33 -12.06
C SER A 678 25.84 44.31 -11.03
N ILE A 679 26.77 43.74 -10.27
CA ILE A 679 26.45 42.83 -9.16
C ILE A 679 25.84 43.60 -8.00
N ASP A 680 26.44 44.72 -7.58
CA ASP A 680 26.03 45.51 -6.41
C ASP A 680 24.61 46.09 -6.53
N LYS A 681 24.12 46.31 -7.76
CA LYS A 681 22.72 46.69 -8.02
C LYS A 681 21.69 45.67 -7.51
N ILE A 682 22.05 44.39 -7.48
CA ILE A 682 21.14 43.29 -7.09
C ILE A 682 21.62 42.59 -5.83
N MET A 683 22.91 42.50 -5.59
CA MET A 683 23.48 41.79 -4.45
C MET A 683 24.50 42.70 -3.79
N SER A 684 24.24 43.17 -2.57
CA SER A 684 25.14 44.12 -1.92
C SER A 684 26.51 43.50 -1.69
N ILE A 685 27.51 43.97 -2.45
CA ILE A 685 28.87 43.41 -2.43
C ILE A 685 29.51 43.62 -1.07
N ARG A 686 29.30 44.80 -0.48
CA ARG A 686 29.78 45.11 0.87
C ARG A 686 29.29 44.07 1.88
N MET A 687 27.99 43.76 1.88
CA MET A 687 27.42 42.79 2.80
C MET A 687 27.88 41.36 2.50
N LEU A 688 28.03 41.00 1.21
CA LEU A 688 28.57 39.70 0.80
C LEU A 688 30.00 39.48 1.29
N ILE A 689 30.84 40.51 1.28
CA ILE A 689 32.22 40.44 1.80
C ILE A 689 32.22 40.37 3.34
N GLU A 690 31.49 41.28 4.01
CA GLU A 690 31.43 41.37 5.48
C GLU A 690 30.91 40.08 6.13
N HIS A 691 30.00 39.37 5.47
CA HIS A 691 29.38 38.14 5.98
C HIS A 691 29.69 36.91 5.11
N SER A 692 30.81 36.95 4.38
CA SER A 692 31.22 35.87 3.47
C SER A 692 31.24 34.51 4.17
N SER A 693 30.65 33.49 3.51
CA SER A 693 30.58 32.14 4.06
C SER A 693 30.45 31.09 2.97
N ALA A 694 31.25 30.02 3.08
CA ALA A 694 31.13 28.87 2.20
C ALA A 694 29.93 28.01 2.57
N THR A 695 29.58 27.98 3.85
CA THR A 695 28.73 26.93 4.44
C THR A 695 27.37 27.44 4.88
N ASP A 696 27.26 28.71 5.27
CA ASP A 696 26.02 29.33 5.75
C ASP A 696 25.38 30.21 4.66
N LEU A 697 24.40 29.64 3.96
CA LEU A 697 23.61 30.40 2.99
C LEU A 697 22.81 31.51 3.68
N TYR A 698 22.28 31.30 4.89
CA TYR A 698 21.41 32.28 5.56
C TYR A 698 22.16 33.52 6.00
N ALA A 699 23.47 33.40 6.28
CA ALA A 699 24.35 34.54 6.51
C ALA A 699 24.35 35.52 5.33
N VAL A 700 24.19 35.03 4.10
CA VAL A 700 24.26 35.83 2.86
C VAL A 700 22.94 35.94 2.09
N TYR A 701 21.92 35.19 2.49
CA TYR A 701 20.63 35.07 1.78
C TYR A 701 19.87 36.40 1.69
N GLY A 702 19.97 37.23 2.74
CA GLY A 702 19.26 38.51 2.83
C GLY A 702 19.86 39.66 2.02
N TYR A 703 20.99 39.44 1.33
CA TYR A 703 21.72 40.50 0.63
C TYR A 703 21.44 40.59 -0.86
N ILE A 704 20.59 39.69 -1.39
CA ILE A 704 19.89 39.95 -2.64
C ILE A 704 18.89 41.09 -2.33
N ALA A 705 19.05 42.22 -3.01
CA ALA A 705 18.37 43.49 -2.77
C ALA A 705 16.88 43.26 -2.47
N PRO A 706 16.34 43.83 -1.38
CA PRO A 706 15.00 43.48 -0.90
C PRO A 706 13.85 44.04 -1.76
N TYR A 707 14.08 44.72 -2.90
CA TYR A 707 13.03 45.34 -3.71
C TYR A 707 13.33 45.29 -5.23
N ASP A 708 12.28 45.45 -6.05
CA ASP A 708 12.20 45.17 -7.50
C ASP A 708 13.43 45.54 -8.34
N PHE A 709 14.03 44.54 -9.00
CA PHE A 709 15.01 44.70 -10.08
C PHE A 709 14.36 44.40 -11.43
N THR A 710 14.84 45.05 -12.49
CA THR A 710 14.40 44.82 -13.86
C THR A 710 15.03 43.55 -14.45
N ASP A 711 14.41 43.01 -15.50
CA ASP A 711 14.96 41.84 -16.22
C ASP A 711 16.33 42.12 -16.85
N ASP A 712 16.61 43.38 -17.22
CA ASP A 712 17.89 43.79 -17.78
C ASP A 712 18.97 43.81 -16.70
N GLU A 713 18.66 44.37 -15.53
CA GLU A 713 19.57 44.33 -14.37
C GLU A 713 19.86 42.89 -13.94
N TYR A 714 18.84 42.02 -13.90
CA TYR A 714 19.03 40.60 -13.59
C TYR A 714 19.96 39.91 -14.58
N ARG A 715 19.75 40.10 -15.88
CA ARG A 715 20.58 39.50 -16.94
C ARG A 715 22.02 40.00 -16.86
N GLU A 716 22.19 41.29 -16.60
CA GLU A 716 23.51 41.91 -16.51
C GLU A 716 24.28 41.46 -15.25
N CYS A 717 23.59 41.34 -14.12
CA CYS A 717 24.15 40.76 -12.89
C CYS A 717 24.55 39.29 -13.10
N LEU A 718 23.67 38.45 -13.65
CA LEU A 718 23.98 37.04 -13.90
C LEU A 718 25.16 36.87 -14.87
N LYS A 719 25.24 37.71 -15.90
CA LYS A 719 26.36 37.74 -16.84
C LYS A 719 27.67 38.12 -16.15
N SER A 720 27.63 39.12 -15.27
CA SER A 720 28.78 39.57 -14.48
C SER A 720 29.24 38.50 -13.47
N VAL A 721 28.31 37.79 -12.82
CA VAL A 721 28.60 36.62 -11.98
C VAL A 721 29.26 35.51 -12.79
N ALA A 722 28.69 35.16 -13.95
CA ALA A 722 29.26 34.12 -14.81
C ALA A 722 30.66 34.49 -15.33
N GLU A 723 30.87 35.76 -15.67
CA GLU A 723 32.17 36.31 -16.07
C GLU A 723 33.21 36.14 -14.96
N LEU A 724 32.90 36.53 -13.72
CA LEU A 724 33.81 36.33 -12.59
C LEU A 724 34.18 34.85 -12.39
N ILE A 725 33.21 33.94 -12.50
CA ILE A 725 33.47 32.50 -12.35
C ILE A 725 34.36 31.97 -13.49
N ILE A 726 34.10 32.39 -14.73
CA ILE A 726 34.87 31.93 -15.91
C ILE A 726 36.31 32.46 -15.89
N CYS A 727 36.51 33.70 -15.45
CA CYS A 727 37.83 34.31 -15.37
C CYS A 727 38.65 33.84 -14.16
N ASN A 728 38.00 33.35 -13.11
CA ASN A 728 38.63 32.89 -11.86
C ASN A 728 38.12 31.48 -11.44
N PRO A 729 38.28 30.46 -12.30
CA PRO A 729 37.66 29.16 -12.08
C PRO A 729 38.30 28.36 -10.94
N ILE A 730 39.59 28.59 -10.66
CA ILE A 730 40.31 27.89 -9.58
C ILE A 730 39.84 28.46 -8.24
N GLU A 731 39.88 29.79 -8.11
CA GLU A 731 39.50 30.53 -6.91
C GLU A 731 38.03 30.27 -6.55
N TYR A 732 37.14 30.27 -7.54
CA TYR A 732 35.73 29.93 -7.30
C TYR A 732 35.55 28.45 -6.90
N SER A 733 36.30 27.53 -7.51
CA SER A 733 36.25 26.12 -7.12
C SER A 733 36.73 25.90 -5.69
N GLU A 734 37.79 26.61 -5.27
CA GLU A 734 38.30 26.60 -3.89
C GLU A 734 37.28 27.18 -2.92
N ALA A 735 36.61 28.28 -3.28
CA ALA A 735 35.53 28.88 -2.51
C ALA A 735 34.36 27.91 -2.23
N LYS A 736 34.11 26.95 -3.13
CA LYS A 736 33.06 25.93 -2.96
C LYS A 736 33.53 24.65 -2.26
N TYR A 737 34.83 24.47 -2.05
CA TYR A 737 35.39 23.20 -1.57
C TYR A 737 34.89 22.85 -0.16
N GLU A 738 34.88 23.82 0.75
CA GLU A 738 34.43 23.61 2.13
C GLU A 738 32.97 23.16 2.16
N LEU A 739 32.07 23.82 1.41
CA LEU A 739 30.67 23.42 1.26
C LEU A 739 30.55 21.97 0.80
N PHE A 740 31.31 21.60 -0.24
CA PHE A 740 31.31 20.24 -0.75
C PHE A 740 31.79 19.25 0.30
N ALA A 741 32.91 19.53 0.97
CA ALA A 741 33.54 18.67 1.96
C ALA A 741 32.60 18.37 3.14
N HIS A 742 31.91 19.40 3.67
CA HIS A 742 30.86 19.23 4.67
C HIS A 742 29.66 18.43 4.13
N SER A 743 29.28 18.62 2.87
CA SER A 743 28.11 17.94 2.28
C SER A 743 28.33 16.44 2.03
N VAL A 744 29.58 16.00 1.85
CA VAL A 744 29.91 14.59 1.53
C VAL A 744 30.50 13.81 2.70
N ALA A 745 30.49 14.39 3.91
CA ALA A 745 31.15 13.86 5.10
C ALA A 745 32.63 13.56 4.86
N ALA A 746 33.35 14.52 4.24
CA ALA A 746 34.78 14.39 4.04
C ALA A 746 35.53 14.36 5.39
N PRO A 747 36.66 13.65 5.51
CA PRO A 747 37.44 13.65 6.74
C PRO A 747 37.82 15.07 7.18
N LYS A 748 37.75 15.35 8.49
CA LYS A 748 38.01 16.66 9.13
C LYS A 748 36.93 17.73 8.98
N TYR A 749 35.87 17.47 8.22
CA TYR A 749 34.75 18.41 8.05
C TYR A 749 33.51 17.90 8.78
N ASP A 750 32.80 18.81 9.45
CA ASP A 750 31.58 18.49 10.17
C ASP A 750 30.45 18.13 9.20
N PHE A 751 29.77 17.01 9.46
CA PHE A 751 28.59 16.63 8.71
C PHE A 751 27.35 16.94 9.54
N TRP A 752 26.34 17.56 8.94
CA TRP A 752 25.08 17.83 9.63
C TRP A 752 23.83 17.45 8.83
N ILE A 753 22.95 16.70 9.49
CA ILE A 753 21.62 16.27 9.10
C ILE A 753 20.84 16.22 10.42
N SER A 754 19.91 17.16 10.61
CA SER A 754 19.06 17.20 11.79
C SER A 754 17.64 16.80 11.43
N PRO A 755 17.20 15.55 11.70
CA PRO A 755 15.82 15.16 11.52
C PRO A 755 14.94 15.71 12.67
N ALA A 756 13.67 16.01 12.40
CA ALA A 756 12.71 16.41 13.44
C ALA A 756 12.52 15.28 14.49
N LYS A 757 12.79 15.60 15.77
CA LYS A 757 12.87 14.59 16.85
C LYS A 757 11.50 14.25 17.45
N SER A 758 10.55 15.17 17.38
CA SER A 758 9.19 15.04 17.92
C SER A 758 8.15 15.66 16.98
N ILE A 759 6.86 15.39 17.24
CA ILE A 759 5.75 16.10 16.59
C ILE A 759 5.84 17.60 16.86
N THR A 760 6.23 18.01 18.08
CA THR A 760 6.37 19.43 18.43
C THR A 760 7.46 20.12 17.61
N ASP A 761 8.55 19.41 17.29
CA ASP A 761 9.57 19.94 16.39
C ASP A 761 9.05 20.02 14.96
N SER A 762 8.30 19.01 14.49
CA SER A 762 7.66 19.05 13.17
C SER A 762 6.65 20.20 13.04
N GLU A 763 5.93 20.51 14.12
CA GLU A 763 5.02 21.67 14.17
C GLU A 763 5.77 22.98 14.12
N LYS A 764 6.83 23.13 14.94
CA LYS A 764 7.69 24.33 14.90
C LYS A 764 8.27 24.56 13.51
N ILE A 765 8.73 23.49 12.84
CA ILE A 765 9.27 23.61 11.49
C ILE A 765 8.16 23.96 10.50
N ALA A 766 6.99 23.29 10.54
CA ALA A 766 5.89 23.64 9.66
C ALA A 766 5.49 25.14 9.79
N VAL A 767 5.39 25.64 11.03
CA VAL A 767 5.09 27.04 11.32
C VAL A 767 6.20 27.98 10.85
N SER A 768 7.48 27.62 11.00
CA SER A 768 8.59 28.46 10.52
C SER A 768 8.59 28.62 9.00
N TYR A 769 8.01 27.67 8.27
CA TYR A 769 7.79 27.75 6.82
C TYR A 769 6.43 28.36 6.44
N GLY A 770 5.69 28.93 7.40
CA GLY A 770 4.38 29.56 7.17
C GLY A 770 3.25 28.58 6.89
N VAL A 771 3.43 27.29 7.21
CA VAL A 771 2.44 26.23 6.94
C VAL A 771 1.56 25.99 8.16
N SER A 772 0.25 25.86 7.93
CA SER A 772 -0.72 25.54 8.98
C SER A 772 -0.41 24.18 9.63
N PRO A 773 -0.38 24.08 10.98
CA PRO A 773 -0.24 22.80 11.69
C PRO A 773 -1.31 21.74 11.32
N SER A 774 -2.40 22.15 10.66
CA SER A 774 -3.44 21.23 10.18
C SER A 774 -2.90 20.12 9.27
N ILE A 775 -1.78 20.33 8.55
CA ILE A 775 -1.13 19.30 7.75
C ILE A 775 -0.64 18.11 8.59
N LEU A 776 -0.41 18.31 9.90
CA LEU A 776 0.07 17.27 10.79
C LEU A 776 -1.02 16.25 11.16
N LYS A 777 -2.30 16.49 10.79
CA LYS A 777 -3.38 15.50 10.96
C LYS A 777 -3.04 14.15 10.32
N ILE A 778 -2.34 14.18 9.19
CA ILE A 778 -1.90 13.01 8.42
C ILE A 778 -0.47 12.55 8.75
N TYR A 779 0.22 13.27 9.65
CA TYR A 779 1.55 12.99 10.18
C TYR A 779 1.44 12.48 11.62
N ARG A 780 1.34 11.15 11.78
CA ARG A 780 1.19 10.52 13.11
C ARG A 780 2.22 9.43 13.33
N PRO A 781 3.28 9.67 14.11
CA PRO A 781 4.27 8.64 14.41
C PRO A 781 3.71 7.54 15.32
N PHE A 782 4.21 6.32 15.16
CA PHE A 782 3.85 5.22 16.05
C PHE A 782 4.54 5.35 17.41
N ASN A 783 5.81 5.74 17.43
CA ASN A 783 6.55 5.93 18.66
C ASN A 783 7.68 6.94 18.40
N GLU A 784 7.60 8.11 19.03
CA GLU A 784 8.56 9.20 18.82
C GLU A 784 9.98 8.83 19.28
N LYS A 785 10.10 8.14 20.43
CA LYS A 785 11.41 7.73 20.96
C LYS A 785 12.10 6.74 20.03
N LEU A 786 11.39 5.72 19.56
CA LEU A 786 11.92 4.74 18.62
C LEU A 786 12.30 5.40 17.29
N ARG A 787 11.41 6.25 16.75
CA ARG A 787 11.67 7.01 15.52
C ARG A 787 12.94 7.86 15.65
N SER A 788 13.10 8.56 16.75
CA SER A 788 14.27 9.39 17.03
C SER A 788 15.55 8.56 17.07
N VAL A 789 15.57 7.47 17.85
CA VAL A 789 16.72 6.55 17.95
C VAL A 789 17.13 6.01 16.57
N VAL A 790 16.16 5.55 15.78
CA VAL A 790 16.43 4.98 14.45
C VAL A 790 16.89 6.09 13.48
N SER A 791 16.31 7.29 13.56
CA SER A 791 16.75 8.42 12.74
C SER A 791 18.19 8.82 13.04
N TYR A 792 18.57 8.90 14.32
CA TYR A 792 19.94 9.16 14.76
C TYR A 792 20.92 8.06 14.33
N PHE A 793 20.49 6.79 14.41
CA PHE A 793 21.27 5.68 13.90
C PHE A 793 21.54 5.84 12.40
N LEU A 794 20.52 6.16 11.60
CA LEU A 794 20.64 6.30 10.15
C LEU A 794 21.50 7.51 9.73
N THR A 795 21.42 8.62 10.46
CA THR A 795 22.22 9.81 10.18
C THR A 795 23.66 9.70 10.68
N GLY A 796 23.95 8.79 11.62
CA GLY A 796 25.29 8.68 12.21
C GLY A 796 25.59 9.83 13.18
N MET A 797 24.57 10.53 13.69
CA MET A 797 24.70 11.69 14.59
C MET A 797 24.90 11.28 16.04
N TYR A 798 25.86 10.39 16.27
CA TYR A 798 26.25 9.94 17.60
C TYR A 798 27.74 9.64 17.62
N VAL A 799 28.34 9.81 18.80
CA VAL A 799 29.75 9.53 19.02
C VAL A 799 29.92 8.03 19.23
N LEU A 800 30.88 7.44 18.52
CA LEU A 800 31.25 6.04 18.74
C LEU A 800 31.95 5.90 20.10
N PRO A 801 31.56 4.92 20.93
CA PRO A 801 32.27 4.63 22.17
C PRO A 801 33.77 4.45 21.91
N ASP A 802 34.60 4.92 22.83
CA ASP A 802 36.06 4.76 22.87
C ASP A 802 36.89 5.52 21.81
N SER A 803 36.29 5.98 20.70
CA SER A 803 37.03 6.72 19.65
C SER A 803 36.85 8.24 19.70
N GLY A 804 35.74 8.73 20.26
CA GLY A 804 35.38 10.16 20.20
C GLY A 804 35.00 10.64 18.79
N VAL A 805 34.95 9.75 17.80
CA VAL A 805 34.64 10.06 16.40
C VAL A 805 33.14 9.94 16.14
N MET A 806 32.59 10.84 15.34
CA MET A 806 31.20 10.79 14.91
C MET A 806 30.96 9.61 13.96
N ALA A 807 29.88 8.86 14.17
CA ALA A 807 29.58 7.66 13.37
C ALA A 807 29.32 7.98 11.88
N TYR A 808 28.83 9.18 11.56
CA TYR A 808 28.62 9.61 10.17
C TYR A 808 29.90 9.54 9.33
N SER A 809 31.08 9.75 9.93
CA SER A 809 32.37 9.75 9.21
C SER A 809 32.72 8.39 8.60
N TYR A 810 32.09 7.31 9.07
CA TYR A 810 32.25 5.98 8.49
C TYR A 810 31.08 5.60 7.57
N MET A 811 29.88 6.06 7.91
CA MET A 811 28.63 5.64 7.25
C MET A 811 28.29 6.46 5.99
N TRP A 812 28.56 7.76 6.01
CA TRP A 812 28.09 8.73 5.02
C TRP A 812 29.16 9.17 4.02
N ASN A 813 30.25 8.42 3.86
CA ASN A 813 31.37 8.73 2.93
C ASN A 813 30.95 8.86 1.45
N LEU A 814 30.18 9.88 1.09
CA LEU A 814 29.59 10.08 -0.24
C LEU A 814 30.67 10.42 -1.27
N TRP A 815 31.82 10.93 -0.84
CA TRP A 815 32.97 11.23 -1.68
C TRP A 815 33.64 9.98 -2.28
N VAL A 816 33.56 8.81 -1.61
CA VAL A 816 34.27 7.60 -2.07
C VAL A 816 33.75 7.13 -3.44
N PRO A 817 32.43 6.98 -3.68
CA PRO A 817 31.96 6.60 -5.01
C PRO A 817 32.17 7.67 -6.09
N ILE A 818 32.31 8.94 -5.71
CA ILE A 818 32.65 10.02 -6.66
C ILE A 818 34.07 9.80 -7.20
N LEU A 819 35.02 9.41 -6.34
CA LEU A 819 36.37 9.04 -6.79
C LEU A 819 36.34 7.84 -7.74
N PHE A 820 35.44 6.86 -7.52
CA PHE A 820 35.32 5.73 -8.43
C PHE A 820 34.92 6.14 -9.85
N LEU A 821 34.12 7.20 -10.02
CA LEU A 821 33.78 7.73 -11.34
C LEU A 821 35.03 8.25 -12.07
N ILE A 822 35.86 9.02 -11.36
CA ILE A 822 37.13 9.58 -11.86
C ILE A 822 38.11 8.46 -12.25
N PHE A 823 38.37 7.51 -11.35
CA PHE A 823 39.21 6.35 -11.66
C PHE A 823 38.63 5.50 -12.80
N GLY A 824 37.30 5.42 -12.87
CA GLY A 824 36.59 4.75 -13.94
C GLY A 824 36.92 5.32 -15.33
N CYS A 825 37.13 6.64 -15.45
CA CYS A 825 37.53 7.26 -16.72
C CYS A 825 38.94 6.82 -17.16
N ILE A 826 39.89 6.74 -16.22
CA ILE A 826 41.24 6.25 -16.50
C ILE A 826 41.17 4.81 -17.00
N ILE A 827 40.45 3.95 -16.27
CA ILE A 827 40.31 2.53 -16.62
C ILE A 827 39.62 2.35 -17.97
N LEU A 828 38.51 3.04 -18.22
CA LEU A 828 37.75 2.91 -19.48
C LEU A 828 38.56 3.40 -20.69
N SER A 829 39.39 4.44 -20.51
CA SER A 829 40.36 4.89 -21.50
C SER A 829 41.40 3.82 -21.81
N MET A 830 41.98 3.19 -20.77
CA MET A 830 42.92 2.06 -20.94
C MET A 830 42.26 0.84 -21.61
N LEU A 831 40.97 0.61 -21.34
CA LEU A 831 40.18 -0.44 -21.97
C LEU A 831 39.76 -0.10 -23.42
N LYS A 832 39.97 1.14 -23.88
CA LYS A 832 39.54 1.68 -25.17
C LYS A 832 38.03 1.57 -25.40
N ASN A 833 37.23 1.66 -24.33
CA ASN A 833 35.77 1.62 -24.41
C ASN A 833 35.19 3.04 -24.40
N TRP A 834 35.33 3.74 -25.51
CA TRP A 834 35.00 5.16 -25.66
C TRP A 834 33.53 5.47 -25.36
N TYR A 835 32.60 4.59 -25.73
CA TYR A 835 31.18 4.83 -25.48
C TYR A 835 30.84 4.83 -23.99
N MET A 836 31.34 3.83 -23.26
CA MET A 836 31.16 3.76 -21.80
C MET A 836 31.92 4.88 -21.08
N LEU A 837 33.07 5.30 -21.63
CA LEU A 837 33.81 6.46 -21.13
C LEU A 837 32.95 7.73 -21.23
N MET A 838 32.32 8.00 -22.38
CA MET A 838 31.46 9.18 -22.55
C MET A 838 30.24 9.17 -21.63
N LEU A 839 29.64 8.00 -21.39
CA LEU A 839 28.59 7.86 -20.37
C LEU A 839 29.09 8.18 -18.96
N ASN A 840 30.31 7.73 -18.59
CA ASN A 840 30.91 8.10 -17.30
C ASN A 840 31.14 9.62 -17.22
N ILE A 841 31.73 10.21 -18.26
CA ILE A 841 31.98 11.65 -18.33
C ILE A 841 30.68 12.44 -18.15
N SER A 842 29.56 11.99 -18.73
CA SER A 842 28.27 12.66 -18.51
C SER A 842 27.85 12.71 -17.04
N ILE A 843 28.11 11.64 -16.26
CA ILE A 843 27.83 11.62 -14.81
C ILE A 843 28.75 12.61 -14.08
N ILE A 844 30.04 12.63 -14.45
CA ILE A 844 31.01 13.55 -13.85
C ILE A 844 30.66 15.01 -14.18
N THR A 845 30.19 15.29 -15.41
CA THR A 845 29.76 16.64 -15.79
C THR A 845 28.56 17.09 -14.94
N ASP A 846 27.57 16.22 -14.71
CA ASP A 846 26.43 16.54 -13.83
C ASP A 846 26.91 16.79 -12.38
N PHE A 847 27.86 15.99 -11.89
CA PHE A 847 28.51 16.22 -10.61
C PHE A 847 29.21 17.59 -10.53
N LEU A 848 29.98 17.96 -11.54
CA LEU A 848 30.69 19.24 -11.59
C LEU A 848 29.72 20.43 -11.64
N ILE A 849 28.63 20.31 -12.40
CA ILE A 849 27.60 21.36 -12.42
C ILE A 849 26.98 21.51 -11.03
N VAL A 850 26.63 20.40 -10.36
CA VAL A 850 26.09 20.44 -9.00
C VAL A 850 27.10 21.00 -8.00
N TYR A 851 28.38 20.63 -8.09
CA TYR A 851 29.45 21.18 -7.25
C TYR A 851 29.52 22.71 -7.35
N MET A 852 29.43 23.24 -8.58
CA MET A 852 29.51 24.68 -8.84
C MET A 852 28.24 25.45 -8.44
N THR A 853 27.08 24.77 -8.36
CA THR A 853 25.76 25.41 -8.20
C THR A 853 25.05 25.10 -6.88
N ALA A 854 25.59 24.19 -6.05
CA ALA A 854 24.97 23.83 -4.77
C ALA A 854 24.91 25.06 -3.85
N PRO A 855 23.72 25.51 -3.41
CA PRO A 855 23.59 26.77 -2.69
C PRO A 855 24.06 26.71 -1.23
N SER A 856 23.98 25.54 -0.59
CA SER A 856 24.30 25.36 0.83
C SER A 856 24.84 23.96 1.15
N VAL A 857 25.34 23.78 2.38
CA VAL A 857 25.79 22.48 2.88
C VAL A 857 24.60 21.52 3.02
N ASN A 858 24.51 20.55 2.13
CA ASN A 858 23.52 19.48 2.24
C ASN A 858 23.94 18.25 1.41
N SER A 859 23.91 17.09 2.05
CA SER A 859 24.22 15.80 1.41
C SER A 859 23.30 15.44 0.24
N MET A 860 22.09 16.00 0.19
CA MET A 860 21.13 15.72 -0.88
C MET A 860 21.66 16.11 -2.26
N TYR A 861 22.54 17.10 -2.35
CA TYR A 861 23.07 17.52 -3.64
C TYR A 861 23.92 16.42 -4.27
N PHE A 862 24.68 15.67 -3.46
CA PHE A 862 25.69 14.71 -3.93
C PHE A 862 25.27 13.24 -3.83
N TYR A 863 24.18 12.93 -3.14
CA TYR A 863 23.63 11.57 -3.03
C TYR A 863 23.40 10.82 -4.37
N PRO A 864 22.93 11.46 -5.47
CA PRO A 864 22.76 10.75 -6.74
C PRO A 864 24.05 10.08 -7.24
N PHE A 865 25.19 10.74 -7.06
CA PHE A 865 26.50 10.27 -7.50
C PHE A 865 27.03 9.12 -6.63
N TYR A 866 26.61 9.05 -5.37
CA TYR A 866 26.92 7.90 -4.49
C TYR A 866 26.35 6.60 -5.07
N LEU A 867 25.05 6.56 -5.38
CA LEU A 867 24.40 5.35 -5.90
C LEU A 867 24.90 4.96 -7.29
N VAL A 868 24.95 5.94 -8.20
CA VAL A 868 25.40 5.71 -9.58
C VAL A 868 26.88 5.34 -9.61
N GLY A 869 27.72 5.97 -8.79
CA GLY A 869 29.15 5.69 -8.68
C GLY A 869 29.44 4.24 -8.27
N VAL A 870 28.74 3.72 -7.25
CA VAL A 870 28.90 2.31 -6.84
C VAL A 870 28.48 1.34 -7.95
N PHE A 871 27.36 1.62 -8.63
CA PHE A 871 26.91 0.80 -9.76
C PHE A 871 27.94 0.80 -10.89
N TRP A 872 28.44 1.98 -11.27
CA TRP A 872 29.38 2.14 -12.38
C TRP A 872 30.73 1.49 -12.08
N PHE A 873 31.26 1.69 -10.87
CA PHE A 873 32.48 1.03 -10.41
C PHE A 873 32.37 -0.49 -10.46
N SER A 874 31.27 -1.03 -9.92
CA SER A 874 30.97 -2.46 -9.95
C SER A 874 30.94 -2.99 -11.39
N TYR A 875 30.34 -2.26 -12.31
CA TYR A 875 30.32 -2.63 -13.72
C TYR A 875 31.72 -2.60 -14.37
N ILE A 876 32.52 -1.57 -14.10
CA ILE A 876 33.88 -1.45 -14.63
C ILE A 876 34.77 -2.60 -14.12
N LEU A 877 34.69 -2.95 -12.84
CA LEU A 877 35.39 -4.12 -12.30
C LEU A 877 35.03 -5.42 -13.04
N ILE A 878 33.74 -5.62 -13.36
CA ILE A 878 33.29 -6.77 -14.14
C ILE A 878 33.92 -6.79 -15.53
N LEU A 879 34.06 -5.63 -16.19
CA LEU A 879 34.71 -5.54 -17.50
C LEU A 879 36.19 -5.92 -17.44
N ILE A 880 36.91 -5.47 -16.42
CA ILE A 880 38.32 -5.82 -16.21
C ILE A 880 38.49 -7.33 -16.07
N LEU A 881 37.69 -7.97 -15.20
CA LEU A 881 37.78 -9.41 -14.97
C LEU A 881 37.45 -10.24 -16.22
N LYS A 882 36.46 -9.80 -17.02
CA LYS A 882 36.13 -10.49 -18.28
C LYS A 882 37.26 -10.43 -19.31
N LYS A 883 38.02 -9.33 -19.37
CA LYS A 883 39.15 -9.19 -20.30
C LYS A 883 40.33 -10.08 -19.89
N LYS A 884 40.53 -10.31 -18.59
CA LYS A 884 41.58 -11.19 -18.06
C LYS A 884 41.34 -12.68 -18.35
N ASN A 885 40.09 -13.11 -18.49
CA ASN A 885 39.72 -14.50 -18.84
C ASN A 885 39.66 -14.77 -20.36
N ARG A 886 39.91 -13.78 -21.21
CA ARG A 886 39.97 -13.90 -22.68
C ARG A 886 41.38 -13.85 -23.26
N LYS A 887 42.37 -13.55 -22.42
CA LYS A 887 43.79 -13.82 -22.65
C LYS A 887 44.13 -15.08 -21.88
#